data_AF-A0A1G3PGU8-F1
#
_entry.id   AF-A0A1G3PGU8-F1
#
_cell.length_a   1.000
_cell.length_b   1.000
_cell.length_c   1.000
_cell.angle_alpha   90.00
_cell.angle_beta   90.00
_cell.angle_gamma   90.00
#
_symmetry.space_group_name_H-M   'P 1'
#
loop_
_entity.id
_entity.type
_entity.pdbx_description
1 polymer ?
#
loop_
_entity_poly.entity_id
_entity_poly.type
_entity_poly.pdbx_seq_one_letter_code
_entity_poly.pdbx_strand_id
1 'polypeptide(L)'
;MASLIPPQGQGELRKAGLFARFLAATIDGIILFFFSPLVNGIFTGSFSFGIQTNTASGGSVLYVLVYLLIAIAYFAIMESSAYQATIGKMLAGIYVADKDTNGRPKLLSVLIRAAMRTLTGWFGFLGLFLSKDKRTLHDIAAGTNVYRLEDKKDEKLFDSLYPRGYEPYHFRWFDYAIAFMLLIITSIGYIQTLSPSVCAGDSGELTTAVYDMGACHPPGYPIYGVIGKLFTFLPFGDIAYRVNLFSAISAAVSVFFLYLFLVKLLGLNRDRKELSLSVHIPAIAGSILFAFSATLWSQAVIGEVYALNTALVSALLFVMIQWYEEMVYFRKEKTLHFAERGTLLLAFVMGLSLTDHQLPLWYIVTWAIVLVVITMLILVSERPRDFINQLKKRVGVIVMLVIVMGIAAFLFLKLAYTSRLIPKISDAPDTFWIVFSILIIPVFLTLYVLYAKKAYKGEENWVDRFLEIFMQSFWLFLFGMSIYAYLVIRAMAVAPLPEPKPLSWGDTQTLDILFNHMLRKQYGLGGSNVANFGGQVMAVLELIVKQFHWINMIFAAIGMVYMAIKEKVWFLYTMVSTVLFTLVMIAFVNFEVDPRTMSFQEVMYIQMFLFIAVYIAFGYQCVLDMTKGIKKFISEARPASAETEGN
;
A
#
# COMPACT_ATOMS: atom_id res chain seq x y z
N MET A 1 -29.04 17.43 -6.38
CA MET A 1 -28.78 17.49 -4.92
C MET A 1 -30.05 17.34 -4.07
N ALA A 2 -31.23 17.76 -4.53
CA ALA A 2 -32.50 17.55 -3.80
C ALA A 2 -32.94 16.07 -3.63
N SER A 3 -32.34 15.13 -4.36
CA SER A 3 -32.57 13.69 -4.24
C SER A 3 -31.76 12.99 -3.13
N LEU A 4 -30.94 13.71 -2.36
CA LEU A 4 -30.10 13.17 -1.27
C LEU A 4 -30.71 13.36 0.13
N ILE A 5 -31.88 13.99 0.22
CA ILE A 5 -32.64 14.10 1.47
C ILE A 5 -33.52 12.84 1.55
N PRO A 6 -33.33 11.95 2.53
CA PRO A 6 -34.12 10.72 2.61
C PRO A 6 -35.61 11.08 2.77
N PRO A 7 -36.53 10.45 2.00
CA PRO A 7 -37.95 10.60 2.27
C PRO A 7 -38.22 10.11 3.69
N GLN A 8 -38.64 11.03 4.56
CA GLN A 8 -39.04 10.68 5.91
C GLN A 8 -40.28 9.77 5.82
N GLY A 9 -40.07 8.47 6.06
CA GLY A 9 -41.14 7.55 6.45
C GLY A 9 -41.94 6.84 5.35
N GLN A 10 -41.39 6.53 4.17
CA GLN A 10 -42.15 5.79 3.13
C GLN A 10 -41.44 4.58 2.49
N GLY A 11 -40.74 3.76 3.28
CA GLY A 11 -40.21 2.46 2.82
C GLY A 11 -39.75 1.54 3.97
N GLU A 12 -39.50 0.25 3.71
CA GLU A 12 -38.88 -0.65 4.70
C GLU A 12 -37.48 -0.13 5.07
N LEU A 13 -37.31 0.35 6.30
CA LEU A 13 -36.03 0.87 6.79
C LEU A 13 -35.01 -0.27 6.96
N ARG A 14 -34.13 -0.46 5.97
CA ARG A 14 -33.04 -1.44 6.04
C ARG A 14 -31.79 -0.88 6.71
N LYS A 15 -31.32 -1.57 7.74
CA LYS A 15 -30.11 -1.20 8.48
C LYS A 15 -28.86 -1.35 7.61
N ALA A 16 -27.98 -0.35 7.68
CA ALA A 16 -26.71 -0.32 6.99
C ALA A 16 -25.82 -1.49 7.45
N GLY A 17 -25.32 -2.24 6.48
CA GLY A 17 -24.33 -3.30 6.70
C GLY A 17 -22.95 -2.76 7.08
N LEU A 18 -22.08 -3.66 7.55
CA LEU A 18 -20.71 -3.35 7.99
C LEU A 18 -19.91 -2.60 6.93
N PHE A 19 -19.96 -3.02 5.66
CA PHE A 19 -19.16 -2.40 4.61
C PHE A 19 -19.47 -0.94 4.39
N ALA A 20 -20.74 -0.57 4.22
CA ALA A 20 -21.10 0.83 3.98
C ALA A 20 -20.66 1.70 5.16
N ARG A 21 -20.76 1.19 6.39
CA ARG A 21 -20.30 1.88 7.60
C ARG A 21 -18.77 1.96 7.68
N PHE A 22 -18.05 0.92 7.24
CA PHE A 22 -16.59 0.87 7.20
C PHE A 22 -16.02 1.79 6.12
N LEU A 23 -16.56 1.73 4.90
CA LEU A 23 -16.25 2.64 3.80
C LEU A 23 -16.48 4.08 4.23
N ALA A 24 -17.64 4.36 4.84
CA ALA A 24 -17.93 5.68 5.39
C ALA A 24 -16.91 6.12 6.44
N ALA A 25 -16.60 5.27 7.42
CA ALA A 25 -15.63 5.60 8.46
C ALA A 25 -14.19 5.75 7.93
N THR A 26 -13.83 5.03 6.87
CA THR A 26 -12.53 5.16 6.21
C THR A 26 -12.44 6.50 5.48
N ILE A 27 -13.46 6.85 4.71
CA ILE A 27 -13.53 8.15 4.02
C ILE A 27 -13.54 9.29 5.04
N ASP A 28 -14.38 9.19 6.08
CA ASP A 28 -14.45 10.19 7.16
C ASP A 28 -13.12 10.28 7.93
N GLY A 29 -12.46 9.16 8.18
CA GLY A 29 -11.14 9.10 8.84
C GLY A 29 -10.05 9.75 8.00
N ILE A 30 -10.06 9.54 6.68
CA ILE A 30 -9.18 10.23 5.73
C ILE A 30 -9.44 11.74 5.77
N ILE A 31 -10.71 12.16 5.68
CA ILE A 31 -11.10 13.57 5.76
C ILE A 31 -10.59 14.20 7.05
N LEU A 32 -10.81 13.55 8.21
CA LEU A 32 -10.34 14.03 9.50
C LEU A 32 -8.80 14.08 9.59
N PHE A 33 -8.11 13.06 9.06
CA PHE A 33 -6.65 13.06 8.97
C PHE A 33 -6.13 14.26 8.15
N PHE A 34 -6.82 14.63 7.08
CA PHE A 34 -6.50 15.83 6.28
C PHE A 34 -6.78 17.16 6.99
N PHE A 35 -7.54 17.16 8.10
CA PHE A 35 -7.62 18.32 8.98
C PHE A 35 -6.46 18.41 9.97
N SER A 36 -5.69 17.33 10.20
CA SER A 36 -4.57 17.35 11.17
C SER A 36 -3.52 18.45 10.91
N PRO A 37 -3.15 18.79 9.65
CA PRO A 37 -2.22 19.89 9.38
C PRO A 37 -2.78 21.28 9.73
N LEU A 38 -4.09 21.49 9.56
CA LEU A 38 -4.75 22.72 9.94
C LEU A 38 -4.72 22.90 11.47
N VAL A 39 -4.99 21.82 12.21
CA VAL A 39 -4.90 21.82 13.67
C VAL A 39 -3.47 22.07 14.11
N ASN A 40 -2.49 21.38 13.50
CA ASN A 40 -1.07 21.61 13.77
C ASN A 40 -0.66 23.07 13.49
N GLY A 41 -1.15 23.66 12.40
CA GLY A 41 -0.91 25.07 12.06
C GLY A 41 -1.42 26.06 13.12
N ILE A 42 -2.57 25.79 13.74
CA ILE A 42 -3.14 26.63 14.81
C ILE A 42 -2.29 26.60 16.08
N PHE A 43 -1.80 25.43 16.49
CA PHE A 43 -1.08 25.28 17.76
C PHE A 43 0.42 25.55 17.66
N THR A 44 1.02 25.36 16.48
CA THR A 44 2.48 25.35 16.33
C THR A 44 2.99 26.27 15.23
N GLY A 45 2.10 26.94 14.49
CA GLY A 45 2.46 27.70 13.29
C GLY A 45 2.99 26.83 12.15
N SER A 46 2.99 25.49 12.30
CA SER A 46 3.59 24.53 11.38
C SER A 46 2.54 23.56 10.84
N PHE A 47 2.42 23.48 9.52
CA PHE A 47 1.56 22.50 8.85
C PHE A 47 2.25 21.15 8.76
N SER A 48 2.04 20.30 9.77
CA SER A 48 2.57 18.92 9.78
C SER A 48 1.43 17.91 9.80
N PHE A 49 1.62 16.75 9.17
CA PHE A 49 0.66 15.64 9.27
C PHE A 49 0.95 14.81 10.53
N GLY A 50 -0.11 14.32 11.17
CA GLY A 50 -0.01 13.43 12.33
C GLY A 50 -0.22 14.12 13.67
N ILE A 51 -0.07 13.35 14.74
CA ILE A 51 -0.25 13.81 16.11
C ILE A 51 1.12 14.18 16.67
N GLN A 52 1.34 15.47 16.96
CA GLN A 52 2.58 15.90 17.60
C GLN A 52 2.56 15.53 19.09
N THR A 53 3.39 14.58 19.47
CA THR A 53 3.56 14.16 20.89
C THR A 53 4.69 14.89 21.61
N ASN A 54 5.42 15.77 20.91
CA ASN A 54 6.67 16.38 21.41
C ASN A 54 6.52 17.80 21.98
N THR A 55 5.32 18.33 22.10
CA THR A 55 5.10 19.58 22.85
C THR A 55 5.11 19.27 24.35
N ALA A 56 5.72 20.17 25.15
CA ALA A 56 5.76 20.08 26.61
C ALA A 56 4.40 19.60 27.15
N SER A 57 4.42 18.66 28.11
CA SER A 57 3.34 17.73 28.49
C SER A 57 1.89 18.27 28.59
N GLY A 58 1.67 19.58 28.68
CA GLY A 58 0.34 20.20 28.55
C GLY A 58 -0.13 20.45 27.11
N GLY A 59 0.76 20.76 26.17
CA GLY A 59 0.44 21.10 24.78
C GLY A 59 0.04 19.89 23.92
N SER A 60 0.62 18.72 24.17
CA SER A 60 0.31 17.49 23.42
C SER A 60 -1.04 16.91 23.84
N VAL A 61 -1.37 17.01 25.14
CA VAL A 61 -2.70 16.67 25.68
C VAL A 61 -3.75 17.62 25.11
N LEU A 62 -3.49 18.94 25.14
CA LEU A 62 -4.41 19.93 24.58
C LEU A 62 -4.62 19.74 23.07
N TYR A 63 -3.57 19.43 22.32
CA TYR A 63 -3.64 19.12 20.90
C TYR A 63 -4.54 17.90 20.61
N VAL A 64 -4.29 16.80 21.32
CA VAL A 64 -5.11 15.58 21.20
C VAL A 64 -6.56 15.90 21.54
N LEU A 65 -6.81 16.64 22.64
CA LEU A 65 -8.17 17.05 23.02
C LEU A 65 -8.83 17.90 21.93
N VAL A 66 -8.13 18.85 21.32
CA VAL A 66 -8.69 19.72 20.28
C VAL A 66 -8.96 18.93 18.99
N TYR A 67 -8.05 18.04 18.59
CA TYR A 67 -8.27 17.17 17.44
C TYR A 67 -9.46 16.22 17.66
N LEU A 68 -9.59 15.65 18.87
CA LEU A 68 -10.75 14.85 19.27
C LEU A 68 -12.03 15.69 19.26
N LEU A 69 -12.00 16.93 19.74
CA LEU A 69 -13.14 17.84 19.70
C LEU A 69 -13.55 18.19 18.27
N ILE A 70 -12.60 18.39 17.35
CA ILE A 70 -12.88 18.61 15.93
C ILE A 70 -13.51 17.38 15.29
N ALA A 71 -12.99 16.18 15.56
CA ALA A 71 -13.59 14.94 15.09
C ALA A 71 -15.01 14.76 15.63
N ILE A 72 -15.22 15.03 16.93
CA ILE A 72 -16.53 14.97 17.57
C ILE A 72 -17.48 16.00 16.94
N ALA A 73 -17.03 17.24 16.74
CA ALA A 73 -17.82 18.30 16.13
C ALA A 73 -18.19 17.96 14.67
N TYR A 74 -17.25 17.47 13.88
CA TYR A 74 -17.49 17.01 12.51
C TYR A 74 -18.62 15.97 12.46
N PHE A 75 -18.51 14.91 13.26
CA PHE A 75 -19.53 13.86 13.31
C PHE A 75 -20.85 14.39 13.85
N ALA A 76 -20.82 15.20 14.93
CA ALA A 76 -22.00 15.75 15.57
C ALA A 76 -22.79 16.69 14.65
N ILE A 77 -22.13 17.66 14.03
CA ILE A 77 -22.76 18.63 13.14
C ILE A 77 -23.35 17.92 11.92
N MET A 78 -22.59 17.04 11.29
CA MET A 78 -23.02 16.37 10.06
C MET A 78 -24.15 15.37 10.31
N GLU A 79 -24.03 14.49 11.30
CA GLU A 79 -25.04 13.47 11.59
C GLU A 79 -26.29 14.06 12.26
N SER A 80 -26.16 15.22 12.91
CA SER A 80 -27.32 15.99 13.37
C SER A 80 -27.85 16.96 12.32
N SER A 81 -27.32 17.04 11.10
CA SER A 81 -27.83 17.95 10.05
C SER A 81 -29.10 17.40 9.35
N ALA A 82 -29.65 18.17 8.41
CA ALA A 82 -30.74 17.69 7.55
C ALA A 82 -30.36 16.46 6.70
N TYR A 83 -29.05 16.24 6.47
CA TYR A 83 -28.54 15.09 5.73
C TYR A 83 -28.42 13.83 6.58
N GLN A 84 -28.41 13.97 7.92
CA GLN A 84 -28.27 12.86 8.86
C GLN A 84 -27.03 11.96 8.61
N ALA A 85 -26.05 12.45 7.87
CA ALA A 85 -24.94 11.68 7.35
C ALA A 85 -23.69 12.55 7.24
N THR A 86 -22.53 11.96 7.50
CA THR A 86 -21.21 12.52 7.18
C THR A 86 -20.91 12.38 5.70
N ILE A 87 -19.85 13.02 5.21
CA ILE A 87 -19.46 12.95 3.80
C ILE A 87 -19.21 11.51 3.39
N GLY A 88 -18.46 10.74 4.18
CA GLY A 88 -18.23 9.32 3.94
C GLY A 88 -19.52 8.50 3.96
N LYS A 89 -20.48 8.84 4.83
CA LYS A 89 -21.80 8.17 4.88
C LYS A 89 -22.68 8.50 3.68
N MET A 90 -22.68 9.76 3.22
CA MET A 90 -23.37 10.17 2.01
C MET A 90 -22.82 9.41 0.79
N LEU A 91 -21.48 9.34 0.67
CA LEU A 91 -20.82 8.59 -0.40
C LEU A 91 -21.04 7.07 -0.30
N ALA A 92 -21.17 6.55 0.91
CA ALA A 92 -21.49 5.14 1.16
C ALA A 92 -23.01 4.84 1.08
N GLY A 93 -23.85 5.83 0.81
CA GLY A 93 -25.30 5.67 0.67
C GLY A 93 -26.03 5.32 1.97
N ILE A 94 -25.55 5.81 3.13
CA ILE A 94 -26.11 5.51 4.45
C ILE A 94 -26.33 6.77 5.30
N TYR A 95 -27.22 6.70 6.28
CA TYR A 95 -27.53 7.82 7.18
C TYR A 95 -27.89 7.34 8.60
N VAL A 96 -27.80 8.23 9.58
CA VAL A 96 -28.06 7.99 11.01
C VAL A 96 -29.45 8.43 11.38
N ALA A 97 -30.15 7.62 12.16
CA ALA A 97 -31.47 7.94 12.68
C ALA A 97 -31.56 7.65 14.16
N ASP A 98 -32.45 8.37 14.84
CA ASP A 98 -32.85 8.08 16.21
C ASP A 98 -33.50 6.69 16.30
N LYS A 99 -33.21 5.93 17.36
CA LYS A 99 -33.71 4.55 17.48
C LYS A 99 -35.24 4.49 17.65
N ASP A 100 -35.80 5.44 18.38
CA ASP A 100 -37.20 5.37 18.80
C ASP A 100 -38.11 6.09 17.79
N THR A 101 -37.64 7.20 17.24
CA THR A 101 -38.42 8.01 16.29
C THR A 101 -38.12 7.72 14.82
N ASN A 102 -37.03 7.01 14.50
CA ASN A 102 -36.50 6.83 13.13
C ASN A 102 -36.22 8.13 12.35
N GLY A 103 -36.37 9.28 13.01
CA GLY A 103 -36.12 10.60 12.46
C GLY A 103 -34.72 11.09 12.77
N ARG A 104 -34.55 12.42 12.66
CA ARG A 104 -33.30 13.11 12.93
C ARG A 104 -32.84 12.84 14.37
N PRO A 105 -31.61 12.32 14.58
CA PRO A 105 -31.11 12.04 15.92
C PRO A 105 -30.92 13.33 16.73
N LYS A 106 -31.27 13.27 18.02
CA LYS A 106 -31.10 14.41 18.94
C LYS A 106 -29.62 14.77 19.09
N LEU A 107 -29.33 16.05 19.29
CA LEU A 107 -27.94 16.55 19.40
C LEU A 107 -27.13 15.80 20.46
N LEU A 108 -27.72 15.53 21.63
CA LEU A 108 -27.08 14.77 22.70
C LEU A 108 -26.73 13.33 22.26
N SER A 109 -27.64 12.65 21.56
CA SER A 109 -27.42 11.30 21.04
C SER A 109 -26.24 11.28 20.06
N VAL A 110 -26.17 12.25 19.14
CA VAL A 110 -25.07 12.32 18.17
C VAL A 110 -23.73 12.68 18.83
N LEU A 111 -23.73 13.54 19.85
CA LEU A 111 -22.52 13.85 20.63
C LEU A 111 -21.97 12.61 21.36
N ILE A 112 -22.84 11.85 22.03
CA ILE A 112 -22.47 10.58 22.67
C ILE A 112 -21.94 9.60 21.62
N ARG A 113 -22.62 9.52 20.47
CA ARG A 113 -22.23 8.66 19.35
C ARG A 113 -20.84 9.00 18.83
N ALA A 114 -20.55 10.28 18.64
CA ALA A 114 -19.28 10.78 18.15
C ALA A 114 -18.17 10.53 19.17
N ALA A 115 -18.37 10.87 20.45
CA ALA A 115 -17.40 10.63 21.51
C ALA A 115 -17.08 9.14 21.67
N MET A 116 -18.10 8.27 21.70
CA MET A 116 -17.92 6.83 21.80
C MET A 116 -17.25 6.24 20.57
N ARG A 117 -17.53 6.77 19.37
CA ARG A 117 -16.82 6.37 18.15
C ARG A 117 -15.34 6.69 18.26
N THR A 118 -14.99 7.89 18.69
CA THR A 118 -13.60 8.32 18.80
C THR A 118 -12.86 7.51 19.88
N LEU A 119 -13.53 7.20 21.00
CA LEU A 119 -12.97 6.36 22.06
C LEU A 119 -12.77 4.89 21.64
N THR A 120 -13.75 4.32 20.94
CA THR A 120 -13.72 2.89 20.55
C THR A 120 -12.97 2.64 19.24
N GLY A 121 -12.75 3.68 18.43
CA GLY A 121 -12.11 3.58 17.11
C GLY A 121 -12.74 2.49 16.25
N TRP A 122 -11.89 1.67 15.62
CA TRP A 122 -12.32 0.53 14.81
C TRP A 122 -12.98 -0.58 15.63
N PHE A 123 -12.66 -0.72 16.92
CA PHE A 123 -13.32 -1.69 17.78
C PHE A 123 -14.80 -1.37 18.02
N GLY A 124 -15.23 -0.13 17.75
CA GLY A 124 -16.64 0.24 17.75
C GLY A 124 -17.49 -0.61 16.80
N PHE A 125 -16.91 -1.12 15.71
CA PHE A 125 -17.60 -2.00 14.78
C PHE A 125 -17.92 -3.39 15.35
N LEU A 126 -17.26 -3.80 16.44
CA LEU A 126 -17.56 -5.06 17.11
C LEU A 126 -19.01 -5.16 17.58
N GLY A 127 -19.64 -4.02 17.91
CA GLY A 127 -21.04 -3.98 18.30
C GLY A 127 -22.00 -4.55 17.25
N LEU A 128 -21.65 -4.47 15.95
CA LEU A 128 -22.47 -5.03 14.88
C LEU A 128 -22.61 -6.55 14.98
N PHE A 129 -21.62 -7.19 15.58
CA PHE A 129 -21.56 -8.63 15.79
C PHE A 129 -22.11 -9.07 17.16
N LEU A 130 -22.17 -8.14 18.11
CA LEU A 130 -22.69 -8.37 19.46
C LEU A 130 -24.18 -8.03 19.59
N SER A 131 -24.70 -7.14 18.74
CA SER A 131 -26.10 -6.74 18.76
C SER A 131 -26.92 -7.50 17.71
N LYS A 132 -28.09 -8.00 18.13
CA LYS A 132 -29.09 -8.58 17.21
C LYS A 132 -29.61 -7.56 16.18
N ASP A 133 -29.46 -6.28 16.49
CA ASP A 133 -30.01 -5.15 15.77
C ASP A 133 -29.06 -4.50 14.75
N LYS A 134 -27.91 -5.12 14.42
CA LYS A 134 -26.89 -4.54 13.52
C LYS A 134 -26.50 -3.08 13.90
N ARG A 135 -26.24 -2.83 15.19
CA ARG A 135 -25.77 -1.54 15.73
C ARG A 135 -24.31 -1.62 16.20
N THR A 136 -23.47 -0.65 15.87
CA THR A 136 -22.10 -0.56 16.42
C THR A 136 -22.10 -0.20 17.91
N LEU A 137 -20.97 -0.33 18.63
CA LEU A 137 -20.90 0.03 20.06
C LEU A 137 -21.31 1.49 20.30
N HIS A 138 -20.88 2.39 19.42
CA HIS A 138 -21.24 3.79 19.48
C HIS A 138 -22.72 4.04 19.12
N ASP A 139 -23.33 3.23 18.24
CA ASP A 139 -24.78 3.29 17.98
C ASP A 139 -25.60 2.82 19.20
N ILE A 140 -25.13 1.78 19.89
CA ILE A 140 -25.78 1.24 21.10
C ILE A 140 -25.74 2.29 22.21
N ALA A 141 -24.57 2.86 22.48
CA ALA A 141 -24.40 3.88 23.51
C ALA A 141 -25.22 5.14 23.24
N ALA A 142 -25.39 5.51 21.96
CA ALA A 142 -26.12 6.70 21.55
C ALA A 142 -27.62 6.49 21.34
N GLY A 143 -28.13 5.25 21.41
CA GLY A 143 -29.51 4.96 21.05
C GLY A 143 -29.83 5.34 19.60
N THR A 144 -28.95 5.04 18.65
CA THR A 144 -29.14 5.36 17.22
C THR A 144 -29.14 4.11 16.35
N ASN A 145 -29.72 4.24 15.16
CA ASN A 145 -29.62 3.28 14.07
C ASN A 145 -28.94 3.93 12.87
N VAL A 146 -28.42 3.12 11.95
CA VAL A 146 -27.93 3.60 10.65
C VAL A 146 -28.61 2.79 9.57
N TYR A 147 -29.16 3.48 8.58
CA TYR A 147 -29.98 2.93 7.51
C TYR A 147 -29.34 3.20 6.15
N ARG A 148 -29.72 2.42 5.13
CA ARG A 148 -29.36 2.66 3.71
C ARG A 148 -30.36 3.63 3.07
N LEU A 149 -29.88 4.45 2.14
CA LEU A 149 -30.70 5.38 1.34
C LEU A 149 -31.55 4.66 0.25
N GLU A 150 -31.23 3.41 -0.10
CA GLU A 150 -31.99 2.61 -1.09
C GLU A 150 -32.30 1.20 -0.58
N ASP A 151 -33.46 0.69 -1.01
CA ASP A 151 -34.03 -0.62 -0.69
C ASP A 151 -33.34 -1.80 -1.42
N LYS A 152 -32.00 -1.78 -1.50
CA LYS A 152 -31.25 -2.90 -2.05
C LYS A 152 -31.27 -4.07 -1.07
N LYS A 153 -31.62 -5.27 -1.54
CA LYS A 153 -31.57 -6.55 -0.78
C LYS A 153 -30.22 -6.68 -0.07
N ASP A 154 -30.12 -7.54 0.96
CA ASP A 154 -28.87 -7.90 1.65
C ASP A 154 -27.79 -8.35 0.65
N GLU A 155 -27.18 -7.41 -0.07
CA GLU A 155 -26.02 -7.61 -0.91
C GLU A 155 -24.89 -7.89 0.05
N LYS A 156 -24.30 -9.08 -0.07
CA LYS A 156 -23.07 -9.38 0.63
C LYS A 156 -22.05 -8.33 0.20
N LEU A 157 -21.13 -8.00 1.11
CA LEU A 157 -20.09 -6.98 0.84
C LEU A 157 -19.39 -7.24 -0.52
N PHE A 158 -19.15 -8.51 -0.82
CA PHE A 158 -18.61 -8.96 -2.09
C PHE A 158 -19.45 -8.47 -3.30
N ASP A 159 -20.77 -8.61 -3.27
CA ASP A 159 -21.66 -8.22 -4.37
C ASP A 159 -21.67 -6.69 -4.57
N SER A 160 -21.48 -5.92 -3.50
CA SER A 160 -21.35 -4.46 -3.57
C SER A 160 -20.04 -4.01 -4.21
N LEU A 161 -18.95 -4.73 -3.93
CA LEU A 161 -17.64 -4.49 -4.54
C LEU A 161 -17.60 -4.96 -5.99
N TYR A 162 -18.20 -6.11 -6.28
CA TYR A 162 -18.15 -6.81 -7.55
C TYR A 162 -19.55 -7.16 -8.06
N PRO A 163 -20.36 -6.16 -8.45
CA PRO A 163 -21.75 -6.38 -8.87
C PRO A 163 -21.88 -7.18 -10.16
N ARG A 164 -20.80 -7.30 -10.94
CA ARG A 164 -20.73 -8.12 -12.16
C ARG A 164 -20.09 -9.49 -11.94
N GLY A 165 -19.84 -9.85 -10.67
CA GLY A 165 -18.98 -10.97 -10.32
C GLY A 165 -17.49 -10.61 -10.36
N TYR A 166 -16.69 -11.61 -10.00
CA TYR A 166 -15.23 -11.55 -10.01
C TYR A 166 -14.70 -12.78 -10.73
N GLU A 167 -14.45 -12.63 -12.02
CA GLU A 167 -13.80 -13.62 -12.87
C GLU A 167 -12.38 -13.13 -13.17
N PRO A 168 -11.36 -13.70 -12.51
CA PRO A 168 -9.97 -13.31 -12.71
C PRO A 168 -9.53 -13.60 -14.14
N TYR A 169 -8.63 -12.77 -14.65
CA TYR A 169 -8.05 -13.00 -15.97
C TYR A 169 -7.01 -14.13 -15.89
N HIS A 170 -7.16 -15.16 -16.72
CA HIS A 170 -6.19 -16.25 -16.80
C HIS A 170 -5.18 -15.98 -17.91
N PHE A 171 -3.89 -15.94 -17.54
CA PHE A 171 -2.82 -15.77 -18.51
C PHE A 171 -2.81 -16.88 -19.56
N ARG A 172 -2.57 -16.46 -20.79
CA ARG A 172 -2.29 -17.31 -21.95
C ARG A 172 -0.83 -17.15 -22.35
N TRP A 173 -0.38 -18.02 -23.25
CA TRP A 173 1.00 -17.98 -23.74
C TRP A 173 1.37 -16.62 -24.34
N PHE A 174 0.43 -15.94 -25.00
CA PHE A 174 0.67 -14.64 -25.63
C PHE A 174 0.86 -13.51 -24.60
N ASP A 175 0.25 -13.59 -23.42
CA ASP A 175 0.48 -12.59 -22.36
C ASP A 175 1.94 -12.66 -21.92
N TYR A 176 2.46 -13.86 -21.67
CA TYR A 176 3.88 -14.05 -21.37
C TYR A 176 4.77 -13.62 -22.54
N ALA A 177 4.39 -13.96 -23.78
CA ALA A 177 5.16 -13.55 -24.95
C ALA A 177 5.25 -12.02 -25.09
N ILE A 178 4.16 -11.29 -24.85
CA ILE A 178 4.15 -9.81 -24.86
C ILE A 178 4.98 -9.27 -23.70
N ALA A 179 4.86 -9.84 -22.50
CA ALA A 179 5.67 -9.44 -21.35
C ALA A 179 7.17 -9.57 -21.64
N PHE A 180 7.60 -10.70 -22.20
CA PHE A 180 8.99 -10.92 -22.63
C PHE A 180 9.41 -10.01 -23.78
N MET A 181 8.52 -9.75 -24.74
CA MET A 181 8.79 -8.80 -25.82
C MET A 181 9.02 -7.38 -25.26
N LEU A 182 8.20 -6.92 -24.31
CA LEU A 182 8.39 -5.65 -23.63
C LEU A 182 9.71 -5.59 -22.87
N LEU A 183 10.07 -6.66 -22.15
CA LEU A 183 11.36 -6.78 -21.46
C LEU A 183 12.52 -6.64 -22.45
N ILE A 184 12.47 -7.32 -23.60
CA ILE A 184 13.52 -7.27 -24.62
C ILE A 184 13.60 -5.87 -25.25
N ILE A 185 12.47 -5.29 -25.68
CA ILE A 185 12.43 -3.97 -26.34
C ILE A 185 12.96 -2.88 -25.41
N THR A 186 12.52 -2.88 -24.15
CA THR A 186 12.97 -1.88 -23.17
C THR A 186 14.43 -2.08 -22.80
N SER A 187 14.89 -3.33 -22.62
CA SER A 187 16.31 -3.62 -22.42
C SER A 187 17.17 -3.08 -23.57
N ILE A 188 16.76 -3.31 -24.83
CA ILE A 188 17.47 -2.79 -26.01
C ILE A 188 17.52 -1.25 -25.96
N GLY A 189 16.40 -0.59 -25.69
CA GLY A 189 16.34 0.88 -25.61
C GLY A 189 17.25 1.46 -24.53
N TYR A 190 17.29 0.86 -23.35
CA TYR A 190 18.19 1.28 -22.27
C TYR A 190 19.66 0.98 -22.60
N ILE A 191 19.97 -0.22 -23.12
CA ILE A 191 21.34 -0.61 -23.45
C ILE A 191 21.95 0.27 -24.55
N GLN A 192 21.15 0.72 -25.51
CA GLN A 192 21.59 1.65 -26.56
C GLN A 192 21.99 3.03 -26.04
N THR A 193 21.46 3.43 -24.87
CA THR A 193 21.72 4.73 -24.23
C THR A 193 22.46 4.59 -22.90
N LEU A 194 23.02 3.40 -22.65
CA LEU A 194 23.71 3.04 -21.42
C LEU A 194 24.98 3.86 -21.26
N SER A 195 25.25 4.34 -20.05
CA SER A 195 26.53 4.99 -19.77
C SER A 195 27.67 3.99 -20.05
N PRO A 196 28.68 4.36 -20.86
CA PRO A 196 29.74 3.44 -21.26
C PRO A 196 30.69 3.11 -20.10
N SER A 197 30.69 3.93 -19.04
CA SER A 197 31.52 3.75 -17.85
C SER A 197 30.83 4.40 -16.63
N VAL A 198 31.60 4.70 -15.58
CA VAL A 198 31.14 5.40 -14.37
C VAL A 198 30.48 6.73 -14.75
N CYS A 199 29.30 7.00 -14.20
CA CYS A 199 28.53 8.23 -14.43
C CYS A 199 28.41 9.07 -13.15
N ALA A 200 27.74 10.22 -13.26
CA ALA A 200 27.39 11.09 -12.14
C ALA A 200 26.38 10.41 -11.18
N GLY A 201 26.17 11.03 -10.01
CA GLY A 201 25.34 10.46 -8.94
C GLY A 201 26.13 9.47 -8.08
N ASP A 202 25.45 8.45 -7.54
CA ASP A 202 26.06 7.47 -6.65
C ASP A 202 26.71 6.30 -7.43
N SER A 203 26.61 6.32 -8.76
CA SER A 203 27.07 5.25 -9.65
C SER A 203 28.54 4.85 -9.44
N GLY A 204 29.44 5.80 -9.21
CA GLY A 204 30.85 5.49 -8.95
C GLY A 204 31.08 4.75 -7.64
N GLU A 205 30.39 5.16 -6.58
CA GLU A 205 30.44 4.51 -5.28
C GLU A 205 29.82 3.11 -5.35
N LEU A 206 28.59 3.01 -5.89
CA LEU A 206 27.85 1.76 -6.02
C LEU A 206 28.61 0.74 -6.88
N THR A 207 29.21 1.17 -7.99
CA THR A 207 30.04 0.30 -8.84
C THR A 207 31.26 -0.23 -8.08
N THR A 208 31.94 0.64 -7.34
CA THR A 208 33.11 0.26 -6.53
C THR A 208 32.72 -0.75 -5.45
N ALA A 209 31.63 -0.47 -4.71
CA ALA A 209 31.11 -1.38 -3.70
C ALA A 209 30.68 -2.73 -4.31
N VAL A 210 29.98 -2.73 -5.45
CA VAL A 210 29.60 -3.96 -6.16
C VAL A 210 30.82 -4.76 -6.59
N TYR A 211 31.86 -4.11 -7.12
CA TYR A 211 33.07 -4.79 -7.57
C TYR A 211 33.82 -5.43 -6.41
N ASP A 212 34.06 -4.68 -5.34
CA ASP A 212 34.83 -5.16 -4.19
C ASP A 212 33.99 -5.92 -3.17
N MET A 213 32.69 -6.12 -3.43
CA MET A 213 31.73 -6.60 -2.43
C MET A 213 31.83 -5.78 -1.14
N GLY A 214 31.88 -4.45 -1.25
CA GLY A 214 31.92 -3.49 -0.15
C GLY A 214 30.54 -3.07 0.36
N ALA A 215 30.53 -2.19 1.36
CA ALA A 215 29.30 -1.55 1.87
C ALA A 215 29.15 -0.14 1.29
N CYS A 216 28.00 0.13 0.65
CA CYS A 216 27.63 1.46 0.16
C CYS A 216 27.12 2.36 1.29
N HIS A 217 26.88 3.63 0.98
CA HIS A 217 26.19 4.58 1.83
C HIS A 217 24.87 4.01 2.38
N PRO A 218 24.42 4.49 3.56
CA PRO A 218 23.27 3.88 4.23
C PRO A 218 21.96 3.99 3.41
N PRO A 219 21.16 2.90 3.30
CA PRO A 219 21.16 1.71 4.14
C PRO A 219 22.13 0.57 3.71
N GLY A 220 22.90 0.74 2.64
CA GLY A 220 23.96 -0.18 2.21
C GLY A 220 23.58 -1.19 1.11
N TYR A 221 22.31 -1.26 0.71
CA TYR A 221 21.80 -1.98 -0.48
C TYR A 221 22.37 -3.39 -0.74
N PRO A 222 22.47 -4.30 0.27
CA PRO A 222 23.24 -5.52 0.11
C PRO A 222 22.71 -6.51 -0.97
N ILE A 223 21.40 -6.58 -1.24
CA ILE A 223 20.91 -7.42 -2.36
C ILE A 223 21.32 -6.84 -3.73
N TYR A 224 21.33 -5.51 -3.86
CA TYR A 224 21.86 -4.84 -5.06
C TYR A 224 23.35 -5.16 -5.23
N GLY A 225 24.12 -5.13 -4.14
CA GLY A 225 25.52 -5.55 -4.13
C GLY A 225 25.73 -6.99 -4.59
N VAL A 226 24.99 -7.94 -4.01
CA VAL A 226 25.09 -9.38 -4.32
C VAL A 226 24.71 -9.69 -5.77
N ILE A 227 23.58 -9.16 -6.26
CA ILE A 227 23.14 -9.41 -7.64
C ILE A 227 24.06 -8.67 -8.61
N GLY A 228 24.40 -7.41 -8.33
CA GLY A 228 25.32 -6.60 -9.14
C GLY A 228 26.68 -7.29 -9.29
N LYS A 229 27.17 -7.95 -8.24
CA LYS A 229 28.44 -8.71 -8.30
C LYS A 229 28.40 -9.80 -9.36
N LEU A 230 27.27 -10.49 -9.52
CA LEU A 230 27.12 -11.52 -10.56
C LEU A 230 27.31 -10.93 -11.97
N PHE A 231 26.84 -9.71 -12.20
CA PHE A 231 27.02 -9.01 -13.47
C PHE A 231 28.48 -8.63 -13.73
N THR A 232 29.27 -8.36 -12.68
CA THR A 232 30.71 -8.06 -12.86
C THR A 232 31.50 -9.20 -13.49
N PHE A 233 30.99 -10.44 -13.45
CA PHE A 233 31.63 -11.61 -14.08
C PHE A 233 31.37 -11.73 -15.59
N LEU A 234 30.52 -10.90 -16.18
CA LEU A 234 30.28 -10.91 -17.63
C LEU A 234 31.56 -10.54 -18.40
N PRO A 235 31.92 -11.22 -19.51
CA PRO A 235 33.22 -11.07 -20.16
C PRO A 235 33.27 -9.93 -21.19
N PHE A 236 32.59 -8.80 -20.95
CA PHE A 236 32.54 -7.66 -21.88
C PHE A 236 32.32 -6.34 -21.15
N GLY A 237 32.71 -5.23 -21.78
CA GLY A 237 32.65 -3.89 -21.17
C GLY A 237 33.57 -3.74 -19.96
N ASP A 238 33.70 -2.52 -19.45
CA ASP A 238 34.32 -2.30 -18.13
C ASP A 238 33.35 -2.71 -17.00
N ILE A 239 33.82 -2.66 -15.75
CA ILE A 239 32.98 -3.06 -14.61
C ILE A 239 31.76 -2.15 -14.46
N ALA A 240 31.92 -0.84 -14.68
CA ALA A 240 30.83 0.12 -14.56
C ALA A 240 29.75 -0.16 -15.61
N TYR A 241 30.12 -0.48 -16.85
CA TYR A 241 29.21 -0.89 -17.91
C TYR A 241 28.39 -2.12 -17.51
N ARG A 242 29.01 -3.12 -16.87
CA ARG A 242 28.31 -4.33 -16.40
C ARG A 242 27.32 -4.04 -15.28
N VAL A 243 27.65 -3.11 -14.39
CA VAL A 243 26.75 -2.64 -13.31
C VAL A 243 25.64 -1.75 -13.88
N ASN A 244 25.94 -0.89 -14.86
CA ASN A 244 24.92 -0.12 -15.58
C ASN A 244 23.95 -1.08 -16.31
N LEU A 245 24.46 -2.13 -16.94
CA LEU A 245 23.65 -3.17 -17.59
C LEU A 245 22.73 -3.88 -16.59
N PHE A 246 23.19 -4.12 -15.36
CA PHE A 246 22.34 -4.65 -14.30
C PHE A 246 21.14 -3.75 -14.00
N SER A 247 21.35 -2.44 -13.87
CA SER A 247 20.25 -1.47 -13.70
C SER A 247 19.32 -1.44 -14.91
N ALA A 248 19.84 -1.50 -16.14
CA ALA A 248 19.03 -1.55 -17.36
C ALA A 248 18.09 -2.76 -17.40
N ILE A 249 18.63 -3.96 -17.10
CA ILE A 249 17.82 -5.19 -17.05
C ILE A 249 16.82 -5.12 -15.91
N SER A 250 17.20 -4.60 -14.74
CA SER A 250 16.28 -4.45 -13.61
C SER A 250 15.10 -3.53 -13.95
N ALA A 251 15.36 -2.39 -14.61
CA ALA A 251 14.31 -1.49 -15.09
C ALA A 251 13.38 -2.22 -16.09
N ALA A 252 13.92 -3.00 -17.04
CA ALA A 252 13.12 -3.78 -17.98
C ALA A 252 12.28 -4.89 -17.31
N VAL A 253 12.81 -5.55 -16.27
CA VAL A 253 12.07 -6.51 -15.45
C VAL A 253 10.89 -5.83 -14.74
N SER A 254 11.03 -4.56 -14.35
CA SER A 254 9.91 -3.84 -13.76
C SER A 254 8.74 -3.64 -14.73
N VAL A 255 9.05 -3.40 -16.01
CA VAL A 255 8.07 -3.26 -17.09
C VAL A 255 7.35 -4.60 -17.35
N PHE A 256 8.09 -5.71 -17.30
CA PHE A 256 7.55 -7.07 -17.42
C PHE A 256 6.47 -7.33 -16.36
N PHE A 257 6.77 -7.09 -15.08
CA PHE A 257 5.82 -7.33 -13.99
C PHE A 257 4.66 -6.33 -14.00
N LEU A 258 4.93 -5.05 -14.32
CA LEU A 258 3.87 -4.06 -14.49
C LEU A 258 2.88 -4.48 -15.59
N TYR A 259 3.36 -4.99 -16.73
CA TYR A 259 2.49 -5.47 -17.80
C TYR A 259 1.59 -6.61 -17.32
N LEU A 260 2.15 -7.62 -16.66
CA LEU A 260 1.36 -8.74 -16.14
C LEU A 260 0.32 -8.30 -15.10
N PHE A 261 0.69 -7.36 -14.23
CA PHE A 261 -0.23 -6.72 -13.28
C PHE A 261 -1.36 -5.97 -14.00
N LEU A 262 -1.05 -5.19 -15.03
CA LEU A 262 -2.04 -4.45 -15.82
C LEU A 262 -3.00 -5.38 -16.55
N VAL A 263 -2.51 -6.47 -17.16
CA VAL A 263 -3.37 -7.46 -17.85
C VAL A 263 -4.38 -8.08 -16.88
N LYS A 264 -3.96 -8.41 -15.66
CA LYS A 264 -4.85 -8.92 -14.60
C LYS A 264 -5.93 -7.91 -14.21
N LEU A 265 -5.56 -6.66 -13.96
CA LEU A 265 -6.50 -5.60 -13.61
C LEU A 265 -7.49 -5.27 -14.73
N LEU A 266 -6.96 -5.01 -15.93
CA LEU A 266 -7.74 -4.60 -17.09
C LEU A 266 -8.58 -5.75 -17.65
N GLY A 267 -8.16 -6.99 -17.39
CA GLY A 267 -8.80 -8.22 -17.84
C GLY A 267 -9.89 -8.75 -16.90
N LEU A 268 -10.12 -8.16 -15.73
CA LEU A 268 -11.15 -8.65 -14.81
C LEU A 268 -12.52 -8.69 -15.48
N ASN A 269 -13.21 -9.83 -15.37
CA ASN A 269 -14.51 -10.09 -16.01
C ASN A 269 -14.47 -9.96 -17.55
N ARG A 270 -13.28 -10.13 -18.14
CA ARG A 270 -13.02 -10.03 -19.59
C ARG A 270 -12.10 -11.14 -20.09
N ASP A 271 -11.97 -12.24 -19.35
CA ASP A 271 -11.20 -13.40 -19.82
C ASP A 271 -11.79 -13.89 -21.16
N ARG A 272 -10.99 -13.75 -22.21
CA ARG A 272 -11.32 -14.20 -23.55
C ARG A 272 -10.24 -15.17 -23.97
N LYS A 273 -10.62 -16.18 -24.76
CA LYS A 273 -9.68 -17.15 -25.33
C LYS A 273 -8.65 -16.52 -26.28
N GLU A 274 -8.89 -15.28 -26.72
CA GLU A 274 -8.13 -14.59 -27.75
C GLU A 274 -7.63 -13.22 -27.28
N LEU A 275 -6.65 -12.68 -28.02
CA LEU A 275 -6.07 -11.37 -27.79
C LEU A 275 -7.15 -10.27 -27.84
N SER A 276 -7.38 -9.61 -26.70
CA SER A 276 -8.35 -8.53 -26.56
C SER A 276 -7.69 -7.16 -26.69
N LEU A 277 -8.04 -6.40 -27.73
CA LEU A 277 -7.56 -5.02 -27.90
C LEU A 277 -7.90 -4.12 -26.70
N SER A 278 -9.04 -4.35 -26.02
CA SER A 278 -9.44 -3.55 -24.84
C SER A 278 -8.62 -3.87 -23.58
N VAL A 279 -7.79 -4.91 -23.58
CA VAL A 279 -6.95 -5.32 -22.44
C VAL A 279 -5.48 -5.11 -22.77
N HIS A 280 -5.04 -5.67 -23.89
CA HIS A 280 -3.62 -5.75 -24.24
C HIS A 280 -3.07 -4.41 -24.70
N ILE A 281 -3.78 -3.64 -25.53
CA ILE A 281 -3.29 -2.34 -26.00
C ILE A 281 -3.13 -1.36 -24.83
N PRO A 282 -4.12 -1.19 -23.92
CA PRO A 282 -3.93 -0.35 -22.75
C PRO A 282 -2.83 -0.82 -21.80
N ALA A 283 -2.69 -2.14 -21.59
CA ALA A 283 -1.62 -2.70 -20.76
C ALA A 283 -0.23 -2.40 -21.35
N ILE A 284 -0.06 -2.63 -22.66
CA ILE A 284 1.17 -2.30 -23.40
C ILE A 284 1.46 -0.79 -23.32
N ALA A 285 0.45 0.06 -23.55
CA ALA A 285 0.62 1.51 -23.53
C ALA A 285 1.06 2.02 -22.14
N GLY A 286 0.40 1.56 -21.06
CA GLY A 286 0.79 1.89 -19.70
C GLY A 286 2.23 1.46 -19.38
N SER A 287 2.59 0.22 -19.74
CA SER A 287 3.94 -0.32 -19.53
C SER A 287 5.02 0.44 -20.31
N ILE A 288 4.79 0.78 -21.57
CA ILE A 288 5.75 1.52 -22.41
C ILE A 288 5.90 2.97 -21.92
N LEU A 289 4.81 3.64 -21.57
CA LEU A 289 4.87 5.00 -21.02
C LEU A 289 5.63 5.05 -19.70
N PHE A 290 5.47 4.02 -18.86
CA PHE A 290 6.26 3.87 -17.65
C PHE A 290 7.75 3.64 -17.98
N ALA A 291 8.03 2.68 -18.88
CA ALA A 291 9.39 2.31 -19.28
C ALA A 291 10.20 3.52 -19.75
N PHE A 292 9.62 4.37 -20.60
CA PHE A 292 10.31 5.52 -21.17
C PHE A 292 10.02 6.84 -20.45
N SER A 293 9.49 6.78 -19.23
CA SER A 293 9.43 7.96 -18.36
C SER A 293 10.85 8.45 -18.07
N ALA A 294 11.06 9.78 -18.11
CA ALA A 294 12.38 10.38 -18.07
C ALA A 294 13.20 9.96 -16.83
N THR A 295 12.56 9.91 -15.67
CA THR A 295 13.24 9.57 -14.41
C THR A 295 13.51 8.08 -14.29
N LEU A 296 12.62 7.17 -14.74
CA LEU A 296 12.97 5.75 -14.75
C LEU A 296 14.11 5.48 -15.75
N TRP A 297 14.04 6.08 -16.94
CA TRP A 297 15.09 5.93 -17.95
C TRP A 297 16.42 6.43 -17.41
N SER A 298 16.48 7.59 -16.75
CA SER A 298 17.73 8.12 -16.19
C SER A 298 18.39 7.15 -15.19
N GLN A 299 17.59 6.40 -14.41
CA GLN A 299 18.10 5.38 -13.48
C GLN A 299 18.37 4.02 -14.15
N ALA A 300 17.79 3.76 -15.31
CA ALA A 300 18.02 2.53 -16.07
C ALA A 300 19.37 2.53 -16.80
N VAL A 301 19.93 3.70 -17.10
CA VAL A 301 21.15 3.84 -17.92
C VAL A 301 22.45 4.01 -17.11
N ILE A 302 22.34 4.02 -15.78
CA ILE A 302 23.46 4.14 -14.83
C ILE A 302 23.31 3.11 -13.73
N GLY A 303 24.43 2.73 -13.09
CA GLY A 303 24.48 1.79 -11.98
C GLY A 303 23.88 2.40 -10.72
N GLU A 304 22.56 2.30 -10.58
CA GLU A 304 21.75 2.84 -9.50
C GLU A 304 20.75 1.83 -8.94
N VAL A 305 20.41 2.01 -7.65
CA VAL A 305 19.58 1.09 -6.85
C VAL A 305 18.10 1.16 -7.20
N TYR A 306 17.63 2.32 -7.68
CA TYR A 306 16.20 2.56 -7.92
C TYR A 306 15.60 1.66 -9.02
N ALA A 307 16.41 1.21 -9.98
CA ALA A 307 15.95 0.29 -11.02
C ALA A 307 15.61 -1.09 -10.46
N LEU A 308 16.48 -1.65 -9.61
CA LEU A 308 16.21 -2.90 -8.88
C LEU A 308 15.01 -2.73 -7.95
N ASN A 309 14.95 -1.61 -7.25
CA ASN A 309 13.84 -1.33 -6.35
C ASN A 309 12.48 -1.38 -7.07
N THR A 310 12.41 -0.73 -8.24
CA THR A 310 11.22 -0.69 -9.07
C THR A 310 10.83 -2.06 -9.60
N ALA A 311 11.81 -2.91 -9.94
CA ALA A 311 11.60 -4.31 -10.32
C ALA A 311 10.96 -5.11 -9.18
N LEU A 312 11.45 -4.93 -7.95
CA LEU A 312 10.92 -5.61 -6.77
C LEU A 312 9.50 -5.11 -6.42
N VAL A 313 9.24 -3.80 -6.50
CA VAL A 313 7.91 -3.23 -6.24
C VAL A 313 6.87 -3.69 -7.27
N SER A 314 7.21 -3.69 -8.56
CA SER A 314 6.31 -4.19 -9.61
C SER A 314 6.05 -5.70 -9.47
N ALA A 315 7.06 -6.49 -9.11
CA ALA A 315 6.89 -7.90 -8.76
C ALA A 315 5.98 -8.09 -7.54
N LEU A 316 6.13 -7.26 -6.50
CA LEU A 316 5.24 -7.27 -5.33
C LEU A 316 3.79 -6.98 -5.73
N LEU A 317 3.53 -5.96 -6.56
CA LEU A 317 2.18 -5.66 -7.05
C LEU A 317 1.59 -6.84 -7.83
N PHE A 318 2.40 -7.49 -8.66
CA PHE A 318 1.99 -8.69 -9.40
C PHE A 318 1.64 -9.87 -8.47
N VAL A 319 2.44 -10.12 -7.43
CA VAL A 319 2.11 -11.15 -6.44
C VAL A 319 0.88 -10.76 -5.61
N MET A 320 0.72 -9.48 -5.27
CA MET A 320 -0.43 -8.98 -4.50
C MET A 320 -1.75 -9.19 -5.25
N ILE A 321 -1.78 -9.05 -6.58
CA ILE A 321 -3.00 -9.32 -7.35
C ILE A 321 -3.34 -10.80 -7.39
N GLN A 322 -2.35 -11.68 -7.54
CA GLN A 322 -2.56 -13.13 -7.49
C GLN A 322 -3.04 -13.56 -6.10
N TRP A 323 -2.44 -13.00 -5.04
CA TRP A 323 -2.88 -13.19 -3.66
C TRP A 323 -4.34 -12.74 -3.46
N TYR A 324 -4.71 -11.57 -3.99
CA TYR A 324 -6.07 -11.05 -3.86
C TYR A 324 -7.09 -11.93 -4.58
N GLU A 325 -6.77 -12.40 -5.80
CA GLU A 325 -7.61 -13.31 -6.56
C GLU A 325 -7.84 -14.63 -5.81
N GLU A 326 -6.80 -15.21 -5.23
CA GLU A 326 -6.87 -16.44 -4.43
C GLU A 326 -7.70 -16.25 -3.16
N MET A 327 -7.53 -15.13 -2.44
CA MET A 327 -8.37 -14.75 -1.30
C MET A 327 -9.85 -14.62 -1.68
N VAL A 328 -10.13 -14.00 -2.82
CA VAL A 328 -11.51 -13.87 -3.34
C VAL A 328 -12.06 -15.22 -3.76
N TYR A 329 -11.27 -16.08 -4.41
CA TYR A 329 -11.68 -17.42 -4.82
C TYR A 329 -12.09 -18.27 -3.62
N PHE A 330 -11.24 -18.33 -2.58
CA PHE A 330 -11.48 -19.13 -1.39
C PHE A 330 -12.57 -18.61 -0.45
N ARG A 331 -13.12 -17.41 -0.69
CA ARG A 331 -14.17 -16.83 0.16
C ARG A 331 -15.38 -17.74 0.37
N LYS A 332 -15.67 -18.63 -0.58
CA LYS A 332 -16.81 -19.56 -0.56
C LYS A 332 -16.46 -20.96 -0.03
N GLU A 333 -15.19 -21.30 0.17
CA GLU A 333 -14.77 -22.62 0.63
C GLU A 333 -14.97 -22.79 2.12
N LYS A 334 -15.40 -23.98 2.59
CA LYS A 334 -15.76 -24.20 4.01
C LYS A 334 -14.63 -23.87 4.97
N THR A 335 -13.40 -24.22 4.59
CA THR A 335 -12.17 -23.86 5.29
C THR A 335 -11.71 -22.48 4.86
N LEU A 336 -11.34 -21.63 5.81
CA LEU A 336 -10.73 -20.34 5.51
C LEU A 336 -9.29 -20.56 5.06
N HIS A 337 -8.98 -20.09 3.85
CA HIS A 337 -7.65 -20.05 3.28
C HIS A 337 -7.18 -18.59 3.24
N PHE A 338 -5.89 -18.38 3.43
CA PHE A 338 -5.29 -17.04 3.43
C PHE A 338 -4.29 -16.86 2.29
N ALA A 339 -4.56 -17.49 1.15
CA ALA A 339 -3.68 -17.49 -0.03
C ALA A 339 -2.23 -17.77 0.39
N GLU A 340 -2.03 -18.94 1.02
CA GLU A 340 -0.83 -19.28 1.80
C GLU A 340 0.44 -19.02 1.01
N ARG A 341 0.49 -19.51 -0.24
CA ARG A 341 1.65 -19.38 -1.12
C ARG A 341 1.93 -17.91 -1.45
N GLY A 342 0.89 -17.15 -1.81
CA GLY A 342 1.00 -15.72 -2.09
C GLY A 342 1.48 -14.94 -0.86
N THR A 343 0.93 -15.23 0.32
CA THR A 343 1.30 -14.56 1.57
C THR A 343 2.75 -14.82 1.97
N LEU A 344 3.23 -16.05 1.81
CA LEU A 344 4.62 -16.42 2.06
C LEU A 344 5.58 -15.78 1.05
N LEU A 345 5.20 -15.76 -0.23
CA LEU A 345 6.00 -15.12 -1.28
C LEU A 345 6.09 -13.60 -1.06
N LEU A 346 4.98 -12.94 -0.72
CA LEU A 346 4.98 -11.51 -0.38
C LEU A 346 5.92 -11.20 0.79
N ALA A 347 5.89 -12.01 1.84
CA ALA A 347 6.75 -11.81 3.00
C ALA A 347 8.24 -11.97 2.66
N PHE A 348 8.58 -13.00 1.87
CA PHE A 348 9.95 -13.22 1.42
C PHE A 348 10.46 -12.11 0.50
N VAL A 349 9.70 -11.76 -0.54
CA VAL A 349 10.08 -10.70 -1.49
C VAL A 349 10.16 -9.35 -0.77
N MET A 350 9.31 -9.10 0.22
CA MET A 350 9.44 -7.89 1.04
C MET A 350 10.76 -7.85 1.82
N GLY A 351 11.13 -8.96 2.46
CA GLY A 351 12.40 -9.05 3.17
C GLY A 351 13.57 -8.74 2.25
N LEU A 352 13.57 -9.28 1.02
CA LEU A 352 14.55 -8.95 0.00
C LEU A 352 14.48 -7.47 -0.41
N SER A 353 13.28 -6.93 -0.62
CA SER A 353 13.10 -5.56 -1.07
C SER A 353 13.61 -4.52 -0.07
N LEU A 354 13.47 -4.78 1.23
CA LEU A 354 14.03 -3.93 2.28
C LEU A 354 15.56 -4.03 2.41
N THR A 355 16.18 -5.07 1.86
CA THR A 355 17.65 -5.15 1.72
C THR A 355 18.16 -4.40 0.50
N ASP A 356 17.28 -3.93 -0.37
CA ASP A 356 17.58 -2.96 -1.41
C ASP A 356 17.26 -1.55 -0.87
N HIS A 357 15.98 -1.20 -0.73
CA HIS A 357 15.55 0.11 -0.26
C HIS A 357 14.32 0.02 0.65
N GLN A 358 14.13 1.01 1.53
CA GLN A 358 12.97 1.09 2.45
C GLN A 358 11.66 1.60 1.84
N LEU A 359 11.67 2.15 0.61
CA LEU A 359 10.48 2.73 -0.05
C LEU A 359 9.30 1.74 -0.22
N PRO A 360 9.52 0.44 -0.49
CA PRO A 360 8.46 -0.57 -0.58
C PRO A 360 7.60 -0.71 0.70
N LEU A 361 8.08 -0.22 1.86
CA LEU A 361 7.35 -0.31 3.13
C LEU A 361 5.94 0.31 3.04
N TRP A 362 5.78 1.41 2.32
CA TRP A 362 4.50 2.12 2.18
C TRP A 362 3.45 1.33 1.41
N TYR A 363 3.89 0.54 0.44
CA TYR A 363 3.03 -0.33 -0.38
C TYR A 363 2.50 -1.49 0.45
N ILE A 364 3.30 -1.99 1.39
CA ILE A 364 2.88 -3.03 2.34
C ILE A 364 1.96 -2.48 3.41
N VAL A 365 2.25 -1.30 3.95
CA VAL A 365 1.33 -0.62 4.87
C VAL A 365 -0.02 -0.43 4.18
N THR A 366 -0.03 -0.01 2.91
CA THR A 366 -1.29 0.11 2.17
C THR A 366 -1.95 -1.25 1.93
N TRP A 367 -1.18 -2.29 1.62
CA TRP A 367 -1.71 -3.66 1.45
C TRP A 367 -2.38 -4.15 2.74
N ALA A 368 -1.76 -3.91 3.90
CA ALA A 368 -2.29 -4.30 5.19
C ALA A 368 -3.58 -3.53 5.55
N ILE A 369 -3.63 -2.20 5.35
CA ILE A 369 -4.79 -1.39 5.75
C ILE A 369 -5.95 -1.44 4.74
N VAL A 370 -5.67 -1.72 3.46
CA VAL A 370 -6.68 -1.78 2.39
C VAL A 370 -7.00 -3.23 2.02
N LEU A 371 -6.06 -3.96 1.43
CA LEU A 371 -6.34 -5.26 0.80
C LEU A 371 -6.60 -6.36 1.85
N VAL A 372 -5.78 -6.45 2.91
CA VAL A 372 -6.02 -7.41 4.00
C VAL A 372 -7.32 -7.09 4.73
N VAL A 373 -7.59 -5.82 5.04
CA VAL A 373 -8.85 -5.46 5.71
C VAL A 373 -10.06 -5.78 4.83
N ILE A 374 -10.04 -5.40 3.54
CA ILE A 374 -11.17 -5.68 2.64
C ILE A 374 -11.40 -7.19 2.46
N THR A 375 -10.34 -7.96 2.25
CA THR A 375 -10.46 -9.43 2.13
C THR A 375 -10.99 -10.05 3.41
N MET A 376 -10.48 -9.64 4.58
CA MET A 376 -11.02 -10.10 5.88
C MET A 376 -12.49 -9.70 6.06
N LEU A 377 -12.88 -8.49 5.68
CA LEU A 377 -14.27 -8.06 5.75
C LEU A 377 -15.16 -8.90 4.82
N ILE A 378 -14.69 -9.23 3.60
CA ILE A 378 -15.41 -10.12 2.68
C ILE A 378 -15.66 -11.47 3.35
N LEU A 379 -14.60 -12.08 3.90
CA LEU A 379 -14.66 -13.37 4.58
C LEU A 379 -15.62 -13.35 5.79
N VAL A 380 -15.54 -12.30 6.62
CA VAL A 380 -16.44 -12.12 7.78
C VAL A 380 -17.89 -11.94 7.33
N SER A 381 -18.14 -11.22 6.25
CA SER A 381 -19.50 -10.95 5.75
C SER A 381 -20.20 -12.21 5.22
N GLU A 382 -19.43 -13.15 4.68
CA GLU A 382 -19.95 -14.41 4.15
C GLU A 382 -20.31 -15.40 5.27
N ARG A 383 -19.56 -15.41 6.39
CA ARG A 383 -19.76 -16.37 7.50
C ARG A 383 -19.60 -15.76 8.89
N PRO A 384 -20.45 -14.80 9.30
CA PRO A 384 -20.24 -14.07 10.54
C PRO A 384 -20.26 -14.98 11.78
N ARG A 385 -21.22 -15.91 11.89
CA ARG A 385 -21.37 -16.76 13.09
C ARG A 385 -20.18 -17.69 13.31
N ASP A 386 -19.78 -18.44 12.29
CA ASP A 386 -18.67 -19.40 12.39
C ASP A 386 -17.35 -18.67 12.62
N PHE A 387 -17.13 -17.55 11.91
CA PHE A 387 -15.95 -16.71 12.07
C PHE A 387 -15.81 -16.21 13.51
N ILE A 388 -16.88 -15.64 14.08
CA ILE A 388 -16.90 -15.12 15.45
C ILE A 388 -16.71 -16.24 16.48
N ASN A 389 -17.34 -17.40 16.28
CA ASN A 389 -17.22 -18.52 17.22
C ASN A 389 -15.79 -19.05 17.27
N GLN A 390 -15.15 -19.21 16.12
CA GLN A 390 -13.74 -19.62 16.03
C GLN A 390 -12.80 -18.55 16.62
N LEU A 391 -13.09 -17.26 16.40
CA LEU A 391 -12.36 -16.14 17.01
C LEU A 391 -12.45 -16.16 18.54
N LYS A 392 -13.66 -16.34 19.09
CA LYS A 392 -13.91 -16.39 20.55
C LYS A 392 -13.12 -17.50 21.21
N LYS A 393 -13.03 -18.68 20.59
CA LYS A 393 -12.23 -19.82 21.08
C LYS A 393 -10.74 -19.51 21.21
N ARG A 394 -10.25 -18.48 20.51
CA ARG A 394 -8.83 -18.09 20.45
C ARG A 394 -8.58 -16.64 20.87
N VAL A 395 -9.55 -15.98 21.52
CA VAL A 395 -9.40 -14.56 21.92
C VAL A 395 -8.19 -14.34 22.83
N GLY A 396 -7.88 -15.30 23.71
CA GLY A 396 -6.74 -15.22 24.63
C GLY A 396 -5.40 -15.12 23.91
N VAL A 397 -5.14 -15.95 22.88
CA VAL A 397 -3.89 -15.85 22.12
C VAL A 397 -3.81 -14.56 21.33
N ILE A 398 -4.93 -14.06 20.80
CA ILE A 398 -4.95 -12.79 20.05
C ILE A 398 -4.60 -11.62 20.98
N VAL A 399 -5.18 -11.58 22.18
CA VAL A 399 -4.84 -10.56 23.19
C VAL A 399 -3.35 -10.65 23.56
N MET A 400 -2.83 -11.86 23.78
CA MET A 400 -1.41 -12.06 24.06
C MET A 400 -0.51 -11.61 22.89
N LEU A 401 -0.89 -11.91 21.65
CA LEU A 401 -0.17 -11.45 20.47
C LEU A 401 -0.12 -9.92 20.41
N VAL A 402 -1.25 -9.24 20.63
CA VAL A 402 -1.32 -7.77 20.65
C VAL A 402 -0.42 -7.20 21.75
N ILE A 403 -0.40 -7.80 22.94
CA ILE A 403 0.50 -7.42 24.03
C ILE A 403 1.96 -7.59 23.61
N VAL A 404 2.33 -8.75 23.04
CA VAL A 404 3.69 -9.04 22.56
C VAL A 404 4.11 -8.05 21.47
N MET A 405 3.24 -7.77 20.51
CA MET A 405 3.49 -6.78 19.47
C MET A 405 3.62 -5.37 20.05
N GLY A 406 2.81 -5.00 21.05
CA GLY A 406 2.91 -3.72 21.75
C GLY A 406 4.21 -3.57 22.52
N ILE A 407 4.65 -4.62 23.22
CA ILE A 407 5.96 -4.68 23.89
C ILE A 407 7.08 -4.57 22.85
N ALA A 408 7.06 -5.36 21.78
CA ALA A 408 8.05 -5.32 20.72
C ALA A 408 8.16 -3.91 20.11
N ALA A 409 7.02 -3.29 19.77
CA ALA A 409 6.97 -1.94 19.23
C ALA A 409 7.50 -0.90 20.22
N PHE A 410 7.12 -0.98 21.50
CA PHE A 410 7.63 -0.09 22.54
C PHE A 410 9.16 -0.22 22.70
N LEU A 411 9.67 -1.44 22.77
CA LEU A 411 11.11 -1.71 22.88
C LEU A 411 11.85 -1.18 21.64
N PHE A 412 11.35 -1.45 20.44
CA PHE A 412 11.96 -0.96 19.20
C PHE A 412 11.91 0.58 19.12
N LEU A 413 10.75 1.20 19.28
CA LEU A 413 10.63 2.64 19.13
C LEU A 413 11.40 3.40 20.21
N LYS A 414 11.29 2.98 21.48
CA LYS A 414 11.90 3.71 22.60
C LYS A 414 13.39 3.44 22.74
N LEU A 415 13.79 2.17 22.65
CA LEU A 415 15.17 1.73 22.95
C LEU A 415 16.03 1.54 21.70
N ALA A 416 15.44 1.58 20.50
CA ALA A 416 16.20 1.57 19.24
C ALA A 416 16.06 2.88 18.47
N TYR A 417 14.85 3.30 18.12
CA TYR A 417 14.66 4.44 17.23
C TYR A 417 14.94 5.77 17.96
N THR A 418 14.25 6.06 19.07
CA THR A 418 14.39 7.36 19.74
C THR A 418 15.71 7.52 20.51
N SER A 419 16.24 6.44 21.12
CA SER A 419 17.53 6.47 21.82
C SER A 419 18.71 6.79 20.87
N ARG A 420 18.56 6.45 19.59
CA ARG A 420 19.56 6.72 18.55
C ARG A 420 19.43 8.10 17.91
N LEU A 421 18.30 8.78 18.10
CA LEU A 421 18.00 10.12 17.55
C LEU A 421 18.32 11.26 18.54
N ILE A 422 18.44 10.97 19.83
CA ILE A 422 18.78 11.93 20.89
C ILE A 422 20.21 11.62 21.39
N PRO A 423 21.09 12.62 21.60
CA PRO A 423 22.40 12.39 22.21
C PRO A 423 22.26 11.61 23.54
N LYS A 424 23.03 10.53 23.68
CA LYS A 424 22.86 9.43 24.66
C LYS A 424 22.37 9.83 26.06
N ILE A 425 21.35 9.12 26.54
CA ILE A 425 20.92 9.11 27.96
C ILE A 425 21.38 7.82 28.70
N SER A 426 21.85 6.77 28.03
CA SER A 426 22.40 5.58 28.73
C SER A 426 23.43 4.78 27.94
N ASP A 427 24.25 4.02 28.68
CA ASP A 427 25.33 3.14 28.20
C ASP A 427 24.89 1.68 27.94
N ALA A 428 23.58 1.40 27.89
CA ALA A 428 23.10 0.05 27.60
C ALA A 428 23.29 -0.28 26.10
N PRO A 429 23.69 -1.51 25.72
CA PRO A 429 23.79 -1.91 24.32
C PRO A 429 22.39 -2.03 23.69
N ASP A 430 21.94 -0.96 23.03
CA ASP A 430 20.65 -0.85 22.31
C ASP A 430 20.37 -2.04 21.37
N THR A 431 21.42 -2.69 20.87
CA THR A 431 21.36 -3.84 19.97
C THR A 431 20.60 -5.04 20.55
N PHE A 432 20.77 -5.36 21.84
CA PHE A 432 20.03 -6.48 22.45
C PHE A 432 18.52 -6.25 22.38
N TRP A 433 18.07 -5.04 22.72
CA TRP A 433 16.66 -4.67 22.69
C TRP A 433 16.09 -4.68 21.27
N ILE A 434 16.88 -4.26 20.27
CA ILE A 434 16.51 -4.37 18.86
C ILE A 434 16.27 -5.83 18.49
N VAL A 435 17.27 -6.68 18.67
CA VAL A 435 17.20 -8.09 18.28
C VAL A 435 16.07 -8.80 19.03
N PHE A 436 15.94 -8.55 20.33
CA PHE A 436 14.84 -9.09 21.14
C PHE A 436 13.46 -8.62 20.62
N SER A 437 13.30 -7.33 20.29
CA SER A 437 12.03 -6.79 19.76
C SER A 437 11.65 -7.42 18.41
N ILE A 438 12.64 -7.73 17.57
CA ILE A 438 12.42 -8.40 16.28
C ILE A 438 12.05 -9.88 16.49
N LEU A 439 12.71 -10.57 17.42
CA LEU A 439 12.56 -12.02 17.61
C LEU A 439 11.41 -12.42 18.55
N ILE A 440 10.96 -11.56 19.46
CA ILE A 440 9.90 -11.93 20.43
C ILE A 440 8.58 -12.33 19.74
N ILE A 441 8.22 -11.66 18.64
CA ILE A 441 7.01 -11.94 17.87
C ILE A 441 7.06 -13.33 17.22
N PRO A 442 8.04 -13.66 16.35
CA PRO A 442 8.08 -14.96 15.69
C PRO A 442 8.33 -16.11 16.66
N VAL A 443 9.08 -15.89 17.75
CA VAL A 443 9.27 -16.91 18.81
C VAL A 443 7.95 -17.19 19.51
N PHE A 444 7.21 -16.16 19.94
CA PHE A 444 5.88 -16.33 20.54
C PHE A 444 4.93 -17.10 19.61
N LEU A 445 4.87 -16.70 18.32
CA LEU A 445 4.04 -17.37 17.33
C LEU A 445 4.45 -18.84 17.13
N THR A 446 5.75 -19.13 17.10
CA THR A 446 6.27 -20.50 16.96
C THR A 446 5.85 -21.37 18.14
N LEU A 447 6.04 -20.88 19.37
CA LEU A 447 5.61 -21.58 20.58
C LEU A 447 4.10 -21.80 20.58
N TYR A 448 3.32 -20.81 20.18
CA TYR A 448 1.87 -20.93 20.06
C TYR A 448 1.47 -22.00 19.04
N VAL A 449 2.03 -22.00 17.83
CA VAL A 449 1.68 -22.96 16.78
C VAL A 449 2.02 -24.39 17.19
N LEU A 450 3.18 -24.60 17.83
CA LEU A 450 3.55 -25.90 18.38
C LEU A 450 2.59 -26.35 19.49
N TYR A 451 2.21 -25.45 20.38
CA TYR A 451 1.21 -25.71 21.41
C TYR A 451 -0.16 -26.05 20.80
N ALA A 452 -0.65 -25.24 19.86
CA ALA A 452 -1.94 -25.40 19.23
C ALA A 452 -2.06 -26.74 18.48
N LYS A 453 -1.01 -27.12 17.72
CA LYS A 453 -0.94 -28.44 17.04
C LYS A 453 -1.02 -29.61 18.01
N LYS A 454 -0.47 -29.46 19.22
CA LYS A 454 -0.49 -30.50 20.26
C LYS A 454 -1.81 -30.52 21.05
N ALA A 455 -2.35 -29.35 21.40
CA ALA A 455 -3.50 -29.19 22.29
C ALA A 455 -4.84 -29.38 21.58
N TYR A 456 -4.97 -28.93 20.33
CA TYR A 456 -6.24 -28.90 19.60
C TYR A 456 -6.30 -29.93 18.46
N LYS A 457 -5.55 -31.03 18.53
CA LYS A 457 -5.39 -32.05 17.48
C LYS A 457 -6.67 -32.28 16.65
N GLY A 458 -6.66 -31.82 15.40
CA GLY A 458 -7.76 -32.01 14.44
C GLY A 458 -8.89 -30.97 14.49
N GLU A 459 -8.88 -30.02 15.42
CA GLU A 459 -9.82 -28.88 15.42
C GLU A 459 -9.40 -27.86 14.35
N GLU A 460 -10.21 -27.71 13.30
CA GLU A 460 -9.99 -26.66 12.30
C GLU A 460 -10.47 -25.31 12.84
N ASN A 461 -9.53 -24.40 13.08
CA ASN A 461 -9.80 -23.02 13.44
C ASN A 461 -9.01 -22.07 12.53
N TRP A 462 -9.70 -21.10 11.94
CA TRP A 462 -9.08 -20.14 11.03
C TRP A 462 -8.01 -19.27 11.73
N VAL A 463 -8.18 -18.99 13.03
CA VAL A 463 -7.21 -18.20 13.81
C VAL A 463 -5.89 -18.97 13.91
N ASP A 464 -5.96 -20.28 14.15
CA ASP A 464 -4.77 -21.12 14.27
C ASP A 464 -4.01 -21.16 12.93
N ARG A 465 -4.74 -21.32 11.81
CA ARG A 465 -4.15 -21.25 10.46
C ARG A 465 -3.56 -19.87 10.15
N PHE A 466 -4.28 -18.79 10.47
CA PHE A 466 -3.79 -17.43 10.27
C PHE A 466 -2.51 -17.17 11.04
N LEU A 467 -2.44 -17.57 12.32
CA LEU A 467 -1.27 -17.42 13.16
C LEU A 467 -0.09 -18.28 12.69
N GLU A 468 -0.36 -19.47 12.16
CA GLU A 468 0.67 -20.31 11.53
C GLU A 468 1.25 -19.67 10.27
N ILE A 469 0.40 -19.14 9.38
CA ILE A 469 0.87 -18.43 8.18
C ILE A 469 1.63 -17.16 8.58
N PHE A 470 1.12 -16.41 9.56
CA PHE A 470 1.78 -15.21 10.05
C PHE A 470 3.16 -15.50 10.64
N MET A 471 3.30 -16.61 11.38
CA MET A 471 4.59 -17.11 11.87
C MET A 471 5.55 -17.41 10.71
N GLN A 472 5.11 -18.19 9.71
CA GLN A 472 5.93 -18.58 8.56
C GLN A 472 6.34 -17.35 7.74
N SER A 473 5.42 -16.42 7.50
CA SER A 473 5.69 -15.14 6.85
C SER A 473 6.74 -14.33 7.60
N PHE A 474 6.65 -14.24 8.93
CA PHE A 474 7.65 -13.51 9.72
C PHE A 474 9.05 -14.12 9.57
N TRP A 475 9.16 -15.46 9.65
CA TRP A 475 10.45 -16.13 9.47
C TRP A 475 11.00 -15.99 8.05
N LEU A 476 10.16 -16.07 7.01
CA LEU A 476 10.59 -15.84 5.62
C LEU A 476 11.01 -14.39 5.36
N PHE A 477 10.32 -13.43 5.98
CA PHE A 477 10.73 -12.03 5.94
C PHE A 477 12.10 -11.83 6.58
N LEU A 478 12.34 -12.40 7.77
CA LEU A 478 13.65 -12.37 8.42
C LEU A 478 14.73 -13.09 7.60
N PHE A 479 14.37 -14.19 6.95
CA PHE A 479 15.27 -14.89 6.05
C PHE A 479 15.66 -14.01 4.84
N GLY A 480 14.72 -13.30 4.24
CA GLY A 480 15.02 -12.30 3.20
C GLY A 480 15.94 -11.19 3.73
N MET A 481 15.66 -10.65 4.92
CA MET A 481 16.47 -9.62 5.59
C MET A 481 17.87 -10.11 6.00
N SER A 482 18.10 -11.42 6.10
CA SER A 482 19.39 -11.98 6.52
C SER A 482 20.55 -11.61 5.59
N ILE A 483 20.25 -11.14 4.37
CA ILE A 483 21.24 -10.61 3.43
C ILE A 483 22.01 -9.41 4.02
N TYR A 484 21.45 -8.67 4.98
CA TYR A 484 22.21 -7.64 5.71
C TYR A 484 23.43 -8.18 6.48
N ALA A 485 23.44 -9.47 6.84
CA ALA A 485 24.58 -10.10 7.51
C ALA A 485 25.86 -10.05 6.65
N TYR A 486 25.72 -10.00 5.33
CA TYR A 486 26.86 -9.86 4.42
C TYR A 486 27.66 -8.57 4.69
N LEU A 487 27.00 -7.45 5.02
CA LEU A 487 27.70 -6.19 5.32
C LEU A 487 28.62 -6.33 6.53
N VAL A 488 28.13 -6.98 7.60
CA VAL A 488 28.91 -7.23 8.83
C VAL A 488 30.10 -8.14 8.54
N ILE A 489 29.84 -9.27 7.89
CA ILE A 489 30.89 -10.25 7.57
C ILE A 489 31.98 -9.62 6.71
N ARG A 490 31.60 -8.81 5.70
CA ARG A 490 32.57 -8.13 4.86
C ARG A 490 33.35 -7.08 5.61
N ALA A 491 32.67 -6.22 6.38
CA ALA A 491 33.34 -5.16 7.13
C ALA A 491 34.41 -5.75 8.07
N MET A 492 34.09 -6.85 8.77
CA MET A 492 35.05 -7.55 9.63
C MET A 492 36.24 -8.12 8.84
N ALA A 493 36.00 -8.66 7.64
CA ALA A 493 37.06 -9.21 6.80
C ALA A 493 37.97 -8.14 6.19
N VAL A 494 37.44 -6.95 5.91
CA VAL A 494 38.17 -5.84 5.30
C VAL A 494 38.91 -5.00 6.34
N ALA A 495 38.38 -4.86 7.54
CA ALA A 495 38.94 -4.04 8.62
C ALA A 495 40.46 -4.22 8.87
N PRO A 496 41.02 -5.46 8.94
CA PRO A 496 42.44 -5.66 9.24
C PRO A 496 43.38 -5.43 8.04
N LEU A 497 42.86 -5.17 6.84
CA LEU A 497 43.71 -4.96 5.66
C LEU A 497 44.42 -3.61 5.69
N PRO A 498 45.67 -3.51 5.18
CA PRO A 498 46.36 -2.24 5.03
C PRO A 498 45.71 -1.40 3.92
N GLU A 499 45.86 -0.08 4.02
CA GLU A 499 45.36 0.84 2.99
C GLU A 499 46.22 0.80 1.71
N PRO A 500 45.60 0.95 0.51
CA PRO A 500 44.17 1.09 0.27
C PRO A 500 43.42 -0.26 0.37
N LYS A 501 42.24 -0.25 1.04
CA LYS A 501 41.38 -1.44 1.17
C LYS A 501 39.99 -1.23 0.56
N PRO A 502 39.21 -2.31 0.31
CA PRO A 502 37.84 -2.23 -0.19
C PRO A 502 36.93 -1.23 0.55
N LEU A 503 36.01 -0.60 -0.20
CA LEU A 503 35.05 0.35 0.37
C LEU A 503 34.15 -0.32 1.43
N SER A 504 34.07 0.30 2.61
CA SER A 504 33.19 -0.14 3.71
C SER A 504 32.58 1.08 4.39
N TRP A 505 31.58 1.70 3.75
CA TRP A 505 30.96 2.90 4.29
C TRP A 505 30.33 2.62 5.65
N GLY A 506 30.67 3.45 6.64
CA GLY A 506 30.13 3.35 7.99
C GLY A 506 30.72 2.21 8.84
N ASP A 507 31.60 1.37 8.28
CA ASP A 507 32.33 0.31 8.97
C ASP A 507 31.45 -0.61 9.85
N THR A 508 30.55 -1.35 9.20
CA THR A 508 29.46 -2.13 9.83
C THR A 508 29.90 -3.41 10.58
N GLN A 509 31.10 -3.44 11.17
CA GLN A 509 31.69 -4.61 11.84
C GLN A 509 30.88 -5.18 13.01
N THR A 510 29.95 -4.41 13.57
CA THR A 510 29.09 -4.84 14.67
C THR A 510 27.62 -4.64 14.33
N LEU A 511 26.74 -5.42 14.96
CA LEU A 511 25.30 -5.29 14.79
C LEU A 511 24.78 -3.89 15.20
N ASP A 512 25.43 -3.24 16.17
CA ASP A 512 25.03 -1.89 16.59
C ASP A 512 25.19 -0.88 15.44
N ILE A 513 26.37 -0.90 14.81
CA ILE A 513 26.72 -0.05 13.68
C ILE A 513 25.88 -0.43 12.45
N LEU A 514 25.66 -1.73 12.20
CA LEU A 514 24.77 -2.17 11.13
C LEU A 514 23.37 -1.56 11.28
N PHE A 515 22.77 -1.63 12.48
CA PHE A 515 21.45 -1.04 12.69
C PHE A 515 21.48 0.49 12.54
N ASN A 516 22.57 1.18 12.90
CA ASN A 516 22.71 2.62 12.66
C ASN A 516 22.75 2.93 11.16
N HIS A 517 23.46 2.12 10.39
CA HIS A 517 23.54 2.19 8.93
C HIS A 517 22.18 1.91 8.28
N MET A 518 21.54 0.80 8.63
CA MET A 518 20.20 0.44 8.14
C MET A 518 19.17 1.53 8.43
N LEU A 519 19.18 2.11 9.64
CA LEU A 519 18.25 3.17 10.04
C LEU A 519 18.67 4.56 9.58
N ARG A 520 19.74 4.67 8.77
CA ARG A 520 20.17 5.93 8.15
C ARG A 520 20.48 7.02 9.18
N LYS A 521 20.97 6.64 10.37
CA LYS A 521 21.24 7.56 11.48
C LYS A 521 22.17 8.72 11.09
N GLN A 522 23.11 8.46 10.18
CA GLN A 522 24.11 9.42 9.70
C GLN A 522 23.51 10.60 8.93
N TYR A 523 22.32 10.46 8.36
CA TYR A 523 21.65 11.55 7.62
C TYR A 523 20.94 12.55 8.54
N GLY A 524 20.81 12.24 9.84
CA GLY A 524 20.01 13.04 10.77
C GLY A 524 18.49 12.95 10.49
N LEU A 525 17.69 13.63 11.31
CA LEU A 525 16.27 13.85 11.00
C LEU A 525 16.18 15.09 10.11
N GLY A 526 15.55 14.97 8.95
CA GLY A 526 15.17 16.14 8.14
C GLY A 526 14.40 17.15 9.00
N GLY A 527 14.58 18.44 8.71
CA GLY A 527 13.96 19.51 9.50
C GLY A 527 12.45 19.33 9.62
N SER A 528 11.89 19.59 10.81
CA SER A 528 10.46 19.35 11.13
C SER A 528 9.50 20.38 10.54
N ASN A 529 10.01 21.43 9.90
CA ASN A 529 9.20 22.51 9.33
C ASN A 529 9.03 22.28 7.84
N VAL A 530 7.84 21.82 7.44
CA VAL A 530 7.42 21.76 6.03
C VAL A 530 7.08 23.18 5.57
N ALA A 531 8.12 24.00 5.33
CA ALA A 531 8.00 25.44 5.12
C ALA A 531 7.18 25.82 3.87
N ASN A 532 7.03 24.90 2.89
CA ASN A 532 6.26 25.12 1.67
C ASN A 532 5.54 23.84 1.18
N PHE A 533 4.67 23.25 2.02
CA PHE A 533 3.93 22.04 1.66
C PHE A 533 3.12 22.17 0.36
N GLY A 534 2.40 23.29 0.18
CA GLY A 534 1.62 23.53 -1.03
C GLY A 534 2.49 23.55 -2.29
N GLY A 535 3.64 24.22 -2.24
CA GLY A 535 4.62 24.22 -3.33
C GLY A 535 5.21 22.84 -3.60
N GLN A 536 5.51 22.05 -2.56
CA GLN A 536 6.02 20.68 -2.72
C GLN A 536 4.99 19.76 -3.40
N VAL A 537 3.71 19.86 -3.02
CA VAL A 537 2.63 19.11 -3.70
C VAL A 537 2.53 19.52 -5.17
N MET A 538 2.56 20.81 -5.47
CA MET A 538 2.54 21.30 -6.86
C MET A 538 3.75 20.82 -7.65
N ALA A 539 4.94 20.83 -7.05
CA ALA A 539 6.16 20.33 -7.69
C ALA A 539 6.08 18.83 -8.01
N VAL A 540 5.47 18.03 -7.13
CA VAL A 540 5.22 16.59 -7.42
C VAL A 540 4.21 16.43 -8.56
N LEU A 541 3.15 17.24 -8.61
CA LEU A 541 2.19 17.20 -9.72
C LEU A 541 2.83 17.61 -11.06
N GLU A 542 3.64 18.67 -11.06
CA GLU A 542 4.43 19.09 -12.22
C GLU A 542 5.41 18.00 -12.67
N LEU A 543 6.04 17.32 -11.71
CA LEU A 543 6.93 16.20 -12.00
C LEU A 543 6.16 15.08 -12.72
N ILE A 544 4.96 14.71 -12.28
CA ILE A 544 4.13 13.70 -12.95
C ILE A 544 3.81 14.13 -14.39
N VAL A 545 3.41 15.39 -14.59
CA VAL A 545 3.11 15.93 -15.93
C VAL A 545 4.36 15.88 -16.81
N LYS A 546 5.54 16.18 -16.27
CA LYS A 546 6.82 16.09 -16.98
C LYS A 546 7.15 14.65 -17.40
N GLN A 547 6.83 13.65 -16.57
CA GLN A 547 7.10 12.25 -16.90
C GLN A 547 6.22 11.72 -18.03
N PHE A 548 4.94 12.10 -18.05
CA PHE A 548 3.95 11.47 -18.91
C PHE A 548 3.34 12.39 -19.96
N HIS A 549 3.63 13.69 -19.95
CA HIS A 549 3.00 14.72 -20.78
C HIS A 549 1.51 14.94 -20.46
N TRP A 550 1.02 16.17 -20.62
CA TRP A 550 -0.35 16.57 -20.21
C TRP A 550 -1.46 15.76 -20.90
N ILE A 551 -1.25 15.31 -22.14
CA ILE A 551 -2.20 14.48 -22.88
C ILE A 551 -2.49 13.19 -22.12
N ASN A 552 -1.45 12.51 -21.63
CA ASN A 552 -1.63 11.26 -20.87
C ASN A 552 -2.22 11.54 -19.48
N MET A 553 -2.08 12.74 -18.94
CA MET A 553 -2.75 13.13 -17.69
C MET A 553 -4.27 13.23 -17.84
N ILE A 554 -4.76 13.58 -19.02
CA ILE A 554 -6.20 13.50 -19.32
C ILE A 554 -6.65 12.03 -19.28
N PHE A 555 -5.90 11.12 -19.92
CA PHE A 555 -6.18 9.68 -19.86
C PHE A 555 -6.08 9.15 -18.42
N ALA A 556 -5.10 9.59 -17.63
CA ALA A 556 -4.98 9.22 -16.23
C ALA A 556 -6.21 9.66 -15.42
N ALA A 557 -6.69 10.88 -15.60
CA ALA A 557 -7.89 11.38 -14.90
C ALA A 557 -9.15 10.58 -15.28
N ILE A 558 -9.36 10.33 -16.58
CA ILE A 558 -10.46 9.48 -17.07
C ILE A 558 -10.32 8.06 -16.50
N GLY A 559 -9.11 7.51 -16.54
CA GLY A 559 -8.82 6.17 -16.07
C GLY A 559 -8.97 6.00 -14.58
N MET A 560 -8.64 7.01 -13.78
CA MET A 560 -8.87 7.03 -12.34
C MET A 560 -10.37 6.89 -12.02
N VAL A 561 -11.22 7.67 -12.69
CA VAL A 561 -12.68 7.57 -12.56
C VAL A 561 -13.19 6.22 -13.07
N TYR A 562 -12.68 5.76 -14.21
CA TYR A 562 -13.08 4.48 -14.80
C TYR A 562 -12.72 3.29 -13.90
N MET A 563 -11.52 3.30 -13.33
CA MET A 563 -11.03 2.33 -12.36
C MET A 563 -11.86 2.37 -11.08
N ALA A 564 -12.22 3.54 -10.57
CA ALA A 564 -13.10 3.67 -9.39
C ALA A 564 -14.47 3.03 -9.59
N ILE A 565 -14.96 2.95 -10.83
CA ILE A 565 -16.23 2.31 -11.18
C ILE A 565 -16.06 0.81 -11.38
N LYS A 566 -15.00 0.38 -12.09
CA LYS A 566 -14.78 -1.03 -12.48
C LYS A 566 -14.11 -1.86 -11.40
N GLU A 567 -13.06 -1.32 -10.80
CA GLU A 567 -12.15 -1.98 -9.87
C GLU A 567 -12.00 -1.21 -8.56
N LYS A 568 -13.09 -1.08 -7.81
CA LYS A 568 -13.15 -0.26 -6.57
C LYS A 568 -12.03 -0.55 -5.57
N VAL A 569 -11.70 -1.83 -5.38
CA VAL A 569 -10.71 -2.27 -4.39
C VAL A 569 -9.31 -1.86 -4.80
N TRP A 570 -8.95 -2.12 -6.05
CA TRP A 570 -7.64 -1.73 -6.58
C TRP A 570 -7.52 -0.22 -6.76
N PHE A 571 -8.60 0.48 -7.13
CA PHE A 571 -8.64 1.93 -7.13
C PHE A 571 -8.33 2.49 -5.74
N LEU A 572 -8.98 1.96 -4.70
CA LEU A 572 -8.73 2.38 -3.33
C LEU A 572 -7.29 2.10 -2.92
N TYR A 573 -6.75 0.92 -3.25
CA TYR A 573 -5.36 0.56 -2.96
C TYR A 573 -4.40 1.53 -3.65
N THR A 574 -4.48 1.71 -4.97
CA THR A 574 -3.55 2.57 -5.72
C THR A 574 -3.69 4.03 -5.31
N MET A 575 -4.90 4.51 -5.02
CA MET A 575 -5.15 5.87 -4.55
C MET A 575 -4.53 6.09 -3.18
N VAL A 576 -4.80 5.21 -2.21
CA VAL A 576 -4.24 5.31 -0.86
C VAL A 576 -2.71 5.18 -0.92
N SER A 577 -2.16 4.26 -1.70
CA SER A 577 -0.71 4.13 -1.85
C SER A 577 -0.09 5.38 -2.45
N THR A 578 -0.66 5.94 -3.51
CA THR A 578 -0.17 7.18 -4.14
C THR A 578 -0.18 8.34 -3.17
N VAL A 579 -1.31 8.56 -2.49
CA VAL A 579 -1.47 9.67 -1.53
C VAL A 579 -0.55 9.50 -0.33
N LEU A 580 -0.58 8.32 0.30
CA LEU A 580 0.25 8.02 1.47
C LEU A 580 1.74 8.16 1.13
N PHE A 581 2.17 7.59 0.01
CA PHE A 581 3.54 7.68 -0.45
C PHE A 581 3.96 9.14 -0.65
N THR A 582 3.20 9.93 -1.41
CA THR A 582 3.52 11.33 -1.67
C THR A 582 3.60 12.15 -0.38
N LEU A 583 2.62 12.01 0.52
CA LEU A 583 2.60 12.77 1.78
C LEU A 583 3.77 12.40 2.68
N VAL A 584 4.07 11.10 2.79
CA VAL A 584 5.19 10.63 3.60
C VAL A 584 6.52 11.05 2.99
N MET A 585 6.68 11.00 1.67
CA MET A 585 7.90 11.44 1.01
C MET A 585 8.12 12.94 1.17
N ILE A 586 7.07 13.76 1.03
CA ILE A 586 7.16 15.21 1.30
C ILE A 586 7.54 15.46 2.75
N ALA A 587 6.91 14.78 3.71
CA ALA A 587 7.20 14.96 5.13
C ALA A 587 8.59 14.46 5.54
N PHE A 588 9.04 13.35 4.95
CA PHE A 588 10.31 12.69 5.28
C PHE A 588 11.51 13.39 4.65
N VAL A 589 11.41 13.76 3.37
CA VAL A 589 12.48 14.43 2.63
C VAL A 589 12.50 15.92 2.93
N ASN A 590 11.33 16.54 3.05
CA ASN A 590 11.14 17.97 3.27
C ASN A 590 12.04 18.85 2.38
N PHE A 591 11.96 18.62 1.06
CA PHE A 591 12.84 19.25 0.09
C PHE A 591 12.47 20.71 -0.22
N GLU A 592 13.47 21.52 -0.54
CA GLU A 592 13.27 22.86 -1.10
C GLU A 592 12.71 22.78 -2.53
N VAL A 593 11.76 23.66 -2.85
CA VAL A 593 11.13 23.70 -4.17
C VAL A 593 12.00 24.53 -5.11
N ASP A 594 13.07 23.91 -5.58
CA ASP A 594 13.97 24.47 -6.59
C ASP A 594 14.39 23.38 -7.60
N PRO A 595 14.79 23.75 -8.83
CA PRO A 595 15.12 22.77 -9.87
C PRO A 595 16.26 21.82 -9.51
N ARG A 596 17.25 22.27 -8.73
CA ARG A 596 18.41 21.45 -8.35
C ARG A 596 18.02 20.43 -7.31
N THR A 597 17.30 20.82 -6.26
CA THR A 597 16.87 19.85 -5.24
C THR A 597 15.90 18.85 -5.84
N MET A 598 14.96 19.29 -6.67
CA MET A 598 14.01 18.41 -7.35
C MET A 598 14.69 17.34 -8.21
N SER A 599 15.80 17.66 -8.89
CA SER A 599 16.50 16.65 -9.71
C SER A 599 17.11 15.51 -8.89
N PHE A 600 17.43 15.73 -7.61
CA PHE A 600 17.90 14.66 -6.72
C PHE A 600 16.76 13.87 -6.08
N GLN A 601 15.59 14.48 -5.91
CA GLN A 601 14.47 13.84 -5.20
C GLN A 601 13.50 13.11 -6.14
N GLU A 602 13.47 13.46 -7.44
CA GLU A 602 12.53 12.85 -8.39
C GLU A 602 12.66 11.33 -8.48
N VAL A 603 13.86 10.77 -8.29
CA VAL A 603 14.13 9.32 -8.34
C VAL A 603 13.35 8.54 -7.29
N MET A 604 13.03 9.16 -6.14
CA MET A 604 12.24 8.51 -5.11
C MET A 604 10.78 8.32 -5.56
N TYR A 605 10.29 9.13 -6.50
CA TYR A 605 8.91 9.09 -6.98
C TYR A 605 8.67 8.09 -8.13
N ILE A 606 9.69 7.34 -8.57
CA ILE A 606 9.54 6.35 -9.66
C ILE A 606 8.40 5.35 -9.37
N GLN A 607 8.27 4.90 -8.13
CA GLN A 607 7.23 3.94 -7.76
C GLN A 607 5.82 4.55 -7.78
N MET A 608 5.69 5.88 -7.65
CA MET A 608 4.42 6.58 -7.86
C MET A 608 4.05 6.58 -9.35
N PHE A 609 5.04 6.71 -10.25
CA PHE A 609 4.81 6.68 -11.69
C PHE A 609 4.23 5.35 -12.17
N LEU A 610 4.49 4.23 -11.46
CA LEU A 610 3.80 2.95 -11.70
C LEU A 610 2.28 3.09 -11.62
N PHE A 611 1.76 3.75 -10.58
CA PHE A 611 0.31 3.92 -10.40
C PHE A 611 -0.28 4.93 -11.38
N ILE A 612 0.46 5.97 -11.74
CA ILE A 612 0.04 6.88 -12.81
C ILE A 612 -0.09 6.12 -14.13
N ALA A 613 0.86 5.24 -14.46
CA ALA A 613 0.77 4.37 -15.64
C ALA A 613 -0.45 3.43 -15.60
N VAL A 614 -0.82 2.92 -14.41
CA VAL A 614 -2.08 2.16 -14.22
C VAL A 614 -3.29 3.01 -14.57
N TYR A 615 -3.38 4.24 -14.06
CA TYR A 615 -4.49 5.13 -14.39
C TYR A 615 -4.54 5.47 -15.87
N ILE A 616 -3.39 5.74 -16.52
CA ILE A 616 -3.32 5.98 -17.96
C ILE A 616 -3.86 4.76 -18.74
N ALA A 617 -3.47 3.54 -18.34
CA ALA A 617 -3.95 2.32 -18.98
C ALA A 617 -5.48 2.15 -18.84
N PHE A 618 -6.06 2.41 -17.66
CA PHE A 618 -7.52 2.43 -17.52
C PHE A 618 -8.18 3.51 -18.39
N GLY A 619 -7.51 4.65 -18.61
CA GLY A 619 -7.96 5.71 -19.51
C GLY A 619 -8.05 5.24 -20.96
N TYR A 620 -7.01 4.60 -21.47
CA TYR A 620 -7.03 4.00 -22.80
C TYR A 620 -8.09 2.90 -22.93
N GLN A 621 -8.25 2.06 -21.90
CA GLN A 621 -9.30 1.05 -21.88
C GLN A 621 -10.70 1.67 -21.96
N CYS A 622 -10.95 2.76 -21.22
CA CYS A 622 -12.23 3.47 -21.25
C CYS A 622 -12.58 3.94 -22.67
N VAL A 623 -11.63 4.58 -23.37
CA VAL A 623 -11.83 5.06 -24.74
C VAL A 623 -12.10 3.91 -25.71
N LEU A 624 -11.36 2.81 -25.61
CA LEU A 624 -11.59 1.62 -26.45
C LEU A 624 -12.96 0.97 -26.18
N ASP A 625 -13.41 0.94 -24.94
CA ASP A 625 -14.72 0.40 -24.59
C ASP A 625 -15.87 1.31 -25.08
N MET A 626 -15.70 2.63 -25.01
CA MET A 626 -16.66 3.60 -25.55
C MET A 626 -16.80 3.46 -27.07
N THR A 627 -15.69 3.35 -27.80
CA THR A 627 -15.73 3.19 -29.28
C THR A 627 -16.42 1.89 -29.71
N LYS A 628 -16.23 0.79 -28.96
CA LYS A 628 -16.96 -0.46 -29.19
C LYS A 628 -18.46 -0.33 -28.91
N GLY A 629 -18.82 0.38 -27.84
CA GLY A 629 -20.23 0.68 -27.52
C GLY A 629 -20.91 1.48 -28.64
N ILE A 630 -20.22 2.50 -29.17
CA ILE A 630 -20.71 3.31 -30.29
C ILE A 630 -20.87 2.45 -31.56
N LYS A 631 -19.86 1.63 -31.91
CA LYS A 631 -19.96 0.73 -33.07
C LYS A 631 -21.14 -0.24 -32.95
N LYS A 632 -21.35 -0.82 -31.77
CA LYS A 632 -22.47 -1.74 -31.50
C LYS A 632 -23.82 -1.01 -31.65
N PHE A 633 -23.95 0.18 -31.07
CA PHE A 633 -25.15 1.01 -31.21
C PHE A 633 -25.42 1.36 -32.68
N ILE A 634 -24.40 1.73 -33.46
CA ILE A 634 -24.54 2.04 -34.89
C ILE A 634 -24.92 0.79 -35.70
N SER A 635 -24.37 -0.39 -35.39
CA SER A 635 -24.72 -1.63 -36.09
C SER A 635 -26.14 -2.10 -35.77
N GLU A 636 -26.61 -1.91 -34.53
CA GLU A 636 -27.98 -2.22 -34.12
C GLU A 636 -29.00 -1.19 -34.63
N ALA A 637 -28.56 0.04 -34.91
CA ALA A 637 -29.36 1.11 -35.50
C ALA A 637 -29.47 1.04 -37.03
N ARG A 638 -28.78 0.11 -37.71
CA ARG A 638 -28.99 -0.14 -39.15
C ARG A 638 -30.31 -0.92 -39.35
N PRO A 639 -31.28 -0.40 -40.10
CA PRO A 639 -32.52 -1.14 -40.38
C PRO A 639 -32.22 -2.42 -41.17
N ALA A 640 -32.96 -3.49 -40.87
CA ALA A 640 -32.85 -4.83 -41.45
C ALA A 640 -33.33 -4.90 -42.92
N SER A 641 -32.80 -4.07 -43.81
CA SER A 641 -33.17 -4.04 -45.23
C SER A 641 -31.92 -4.13 -46.10
N ALA A 642 -31.31 -5.32 -46.18
CA ALA A 642 -30.35 -5.68 -47.24
C ALA A 642 -30.10 -7.20 -47.36
N GLU A 643 -31.06 -8.06 -46.98
CA GLU A 643 -31.03 -9.50 -47.29
C GLU A 643 -32.39 -9.96 -47.83
N THR A 644 -32.88 -9.26 -48.85
CA THR A 644 -33.83 -9.79 -49.82
C THR A 644 -33.64 -9.02 -51.11
N GLU A 645 -32.84 -9.59 -52.03
CA GLU A 645 -33.10 -9.70 -53.47
C GLU A 645 -31.77 -9.90 -54.21
N GLY A 646 -31.64 -11.10 -54.77
CA GLY A 646 -30.54 -11.56 -55.61
C GLY A 646 -30.85 -12.96 -56.11
N ASN A 647 -32.01 -13.08 -56.79
CA ASN A 647 -32.22 -14.05 -57.87
C ASN A 647 -31.45 -13.57 -59.10
#